data_AF-A0A1J4KS46-F1
#
_entry.id   AF-A0A1J4KS46-F1
#
_cell.length_a   1.000
_cell.length_b   1.000
_cell.length_c   1.000
_cell.angle_alpha   90.00
_cell.angle_beta   90.00
_cell.angle_gamma   90.00
#
_symmetry.space_group_name_H-M   'P 1'
#
loop_
_entity.id
_entity.type
_entity.pdbx_description
1 polymer ?
#
loop_
_entity_poly.entity_id
_entity_poly.type
_entity_poly.pdbx_seq_one_letter_code
_entity_poly.pdbx_strand_id
1 'polypeptide(L)'
;MYDSESSRIEYSELDSSKARLPRDSELKDANDELMKENTVLRSQFEDAIKITRQLEELHSQNNELHNTIRALRGENEDLTHRLEISLQSNKEMSAKLNDEKRSCTTIRGTDLNSMTKEIEKIKQQSKAQLDSIYDQLEKSKQSIERESVEKRLLASKLDHILEDSQRYFQTRFNNIDEFMIFLSTPPVAQEAAGATAAPTGTTSASLPTGTSSLQQQNTIDRLDRKLKHLKSKLKAAATATASLEDQLTKKQQEFNSERSSLRNQIANLEHNVQEVEDSKKQVESQFNYQITALQQKYANLNKKYDNLTEQYKNLQTEHKDLRKNNSQLQKELDEVTLKLQFAKDRQKQQEEQSQLPQIPLPSTSQPQQQQHFTDESLLQRNEELQEQLLAAQKKRDELSSLLRQSEANNNNLAITVEKHKSEYEALQHIHESDLEEIESLRRALHIKETTEQEIREKNKNAPRQPSTRILKLQKALDNEKQKVYQLQALENKLNIRIEDLESELRLANQTVQDSERETERARNELQDVRRQLENQHPLTAEDLLPPSVFHCEEFDPALSSAIVRVANNAALQPVSKLHNCFKTIRKHYGKQIQARDEALDQAFNENQTLSNSFNQFLVDASIALNDQAITLQDFFGNNAGHKIVDEIAQLRLNHANLRHQYDTLKGFISLFQTTFGPYYPEGCPELSQQINEVRLVLENQKEAIALRSKKIHELKAVVRSTNATLKSKQVEFENSLHSLEDVNNELSNKIRHLQNENKSLQDQNNQLTVEINNVTQEREQLESTIIQEQDEQNNSLIENFHKQELQYKHELQTKNEQIKQLRLSVSSYENEVQKQHQLINSLKTSRQQRDQEYAELQRVLNEHDVVATERLEAEKKNITQTFENALKELKDQCEKHRSDVQKMAAQVSETELKNAQVQQEINVVRKEKRKMETEVSNMKNQLERERKLMESTIRAQKVQSEASYNSRLEEQRNKFETERRRLIALGTETFRNFFNPSDQIDERSFRSVLDKARDTITRLNNSDLSIRRMLGAAEQQTTPDAVAQLLMSKGCTA
;
A
#
# COMPACT_ATOMS: atom_id res chain seq x y z
N MET A 1 -85.34 34.95 -5.26
CA MET A 1 -86.32 35.31 -6.30
C MET A 1 -87.58 34.52 -6.03
N TYR A 2 -88.70 35.23 -5.83
CA TYR A 2 -90.12 34.83 -5.86
C TYR A 2 -90.60 33.77 -4.84
N ASP A 3 -91.40 34.14 -3.83
CA ASP A 3 -92.89 34.29 -3.84
C ASP A 3 -93.58 32.91 -3.83
N SER A 4 -94.71 32.64 -3.17
CA SER A 4 -95.65 33.33 -2.28
C SER A 4 -96.65 32.23 -1.85
N GLU A 5 -97.44 32.46 -0.79
CA GLU A 5 -98.90 32.20 -0.72
C GLU A 5 -99.49 30.81 -1.13
N SER A 6 -100.54 30.25 -0.55
CA SER A 6 -101.57 30.67 0.40
C SER A 6 -102.54 29.46 0.59
N SER A 7 -103.34 29.54 1.66
CA SER A 7 -104.72 29.02 1.76
C SER A 7 -104.93 27.49 1.94
N ARG A 8 -105.45 26.96 3.06
CA ARG A 8 -106.68 27.22 3.86
C ARG A 8 -107.90 26.42 3.37
N ILE A 9 -108.71 25.97 4.36
CA ILE A 9 -110.11 25.48 4.35
C ILE A 9 -110.20 23.96 4.62
N GLU A 10 -110.49 23.48 5.84
CA GLU A 10 -111.74 23.50 6.65
C GLU A 10 -112.83 22.50 6.24
N TYR A 11 -113.11 21.57 7.16
CA TYR A 11 -114.38 20.95 7.58
C TYR A 11 -115.37 20.37 6.55
N SER A 12 -115.70 19.08 6.73
CA SER A 12 -117.10 18.66 6.95
C SER A 12 -117.19 17.22 7.48
N GLU A 13 -117.68 17.11 8.72
CA GLU A 13 -118.24 15.88 9.29
C GLU A 13 -119.56 15.47 8.60
N LEU A 14 -119.97 14.24 8.92
CA LEU A 14 -121.31 13.64 8.85
C LEU A 14 -121.70 12.82 7.60
N ASP A 15 -121.67 11.52 7.85
CA ASP A 15 -122.79 10.59 7.69
C ASP A 15 -123.18 10.15 6.27
N SER A 16 -122.65 9.00 5.86
CA SER A 16 -123.35 8.03 5.01
C SER A 16 -122.48 6.78 4.87
N SER A 17 -122.55 5.99 5.94
CA SER A 17 -122.10 4.62 6.06
C SER A 17 -122.74 3.75 4.97
N LYS A 18 -122.19 3.71 3.74
CA LYS A 18 -122.26 2.56 2.81
C LYS A 18 -121.46 2.66 1.48
N ALA A 19 -120.63 3.68 1.24
CA ALA A 19 -119.86 3.77 -0.03
C ALA A 19 -118.44 4.40 0.06
N ARG A 20 -117.74 4.33 1.21
CA ARG A 20 -116.42 4.99 1.40
C ARG A 20 -115.18 4.07 1.48
N LEU A 21 -115.32 2.76 1.29
CA LEU A 21 -114.16 1.85 1.29
C LEU A 21 -113.21 2.00 0.09
N PRO A 22 -113.63 2.34 -1.14
CA PRO A 22 -112.69 2.47 -2.26
C PRO A 22 -111.86 3.76 -2.21
N ARG A 23 -112.47 4.88 -1.78
CA ARG A 23 -111.87 6.22 -1.92
C ARG A 23 -110.84 6.54 -0.83
N ASP A 24 -111.02 6.00 0.38
CA ASP A 24 -109.99 6.07 1.43
C ASP A 24 -108.82 5.13 1.14
N SER A 25 -109.04 4.02 0.41
CA SER A 25 -107.95 3.16 -0.08
C SER A 25 -107.15 3.90 -1.16
N GLU A 26 -107.82 4.45 -2.18
CA GLU A 26 -107.15 5.18 -3.27
C GLU A 26 -106.38 6.42 -2.78
N LEU A 27 -106.93 7.19 -1.83
CA LEU A 27 -106.22 8.32 -1.24
C LEU A 27 -105.04 7.90 -0.38
N LYS A 28 -105.14 6.75 0.32
CA LYS A 28 -104.04 6.20 1.11
C LYS A 28 -102.93 5.65 0.22
N ASP A 29 -103.29 4.97 -0.86
CA ASP A 29 -102.36 4.47 -1.86
C ASP A 29 -101.62 5.63 -2.56
N ALA A 30 -102.33 6.72 -2.91
CA ALA A 30 -101.72 7.92 -3.48
C ALA A 30 -100.82 8.67 -2.47
N ASN A 31 -101.19 8.71 -1.19
CA ASN A 31 -100.35 9.31 -0.15
C ASN A 31 -99.10 8.45 0.12
N ASP A 32 -99.24 7.13 0.10
CA ASP A 32 -98.11 6.20 0.24
C ASP A 32 -97.17 6.29 -0.98
N GLU A 33 -97.71 6.53 -2.17
CA GLU A 33 -96.93 6.75 -3.39
C GLU A 33 -96.20 8.12 -3.36
N LEU A 34 -96.88 9.19 -2.95
CA LEU A 34 -96.26 10.51 -2.73
C LEU A 34 -95.21 10.48 -1.62
N MET A 35 -95.41 9.69 -0.55
CA MET A 35 -94.41 9.52 0.51
C MET A 35 -93.18 8.75 0.00
N LYS A 36 -93.37 7.74 -0.85
CA LYS A 36 -92.25 7.07 -1.53
C LYS A 36 -91.51 8.04 -2.43
N GLU A 37 -92.21 8.84 -3.23
CA GLU A 37 -91.60 9.85 -4.10
C GLU A 37 -90.85 10.91 -3.29
N ASN A 38 -91.43 11.41 -2.19
CA ASN A 38 -90.76 12.37 -1.31
C ASN A 38 -89.51 11.77 -0.64
N THR A 39 -89.56 10.49 -0.27
CA THR A 39 -88.41 9.77 0.31
C THR A 39 -87.30 9.59 -0.73
N VAL A 40 -87.65 9.25 -1.97
CA VAL A 40 -86.71 9.14 -3.09
C VAL A 40 -86.09 10.50 -3.42
N LEU A 41 -86.89 11.57 -3.49
CA LEU A 41 -86.40 12.93 -3.74
C LEU A 41 -85.48 13.42 -2.60
N ARG A 42 -85.78 13.09 -1.35
CA ARG A 42 -84.89 13.39 -0.21
C ARG A 42 -83.57 12.62 -0.31
N SER A 43 -83.60 11.34 -0.66
CA SER A 43 -82.40 10.55 -0.90
C SER A 43 -81.57 11.13 -2.04
N GLN A 44 -82.21 11.49 -3.16
CA GLN A 44 -81.53 12.09 -4.31
C GLN A 44 -80.92 13.46 -3.97
N PHE A 45 -81.61 14.28 -3.18
CA PHE A 45 -81.08 15.57 -2.72
C PHE A 45 -79.90 15.40 -1.75
N GLU A 46 -80.00 14.43 -0.84
CA GLU A 46 -78.92 14.11 0.09
C GLU A 46 -77.69 13.56 -0.64
N ASP A 47 -77.89 12.75 -1.68
CA ASP A 47 -76.81 12.27 -2.56
C ASP A 47 -76.22 13.40 -3.42
N ALA A 48 -77.04 14.33 -3.92
CA ALA A 48 -76.55 15.53 -4.62
C ALA A 48 -75.70 16.43 -3.71
N ILE A 49 -76.08 16.57 -2.44
CA ILE A 49 -75.26 17.28 -1.43
C ILE A 49 -73.94 16.56 -1.19
N LYS A 50 -73.94 15.22 -1.07
CA LYS A 50 -72.71 14.44 -0.90
C LYS A 50 -71.78 14.60 -2.10
N ILE A 51 -72.31 14.51 -3.32
CA ILE A 51 -71.53 14.71 -4.55
C ILE A 51 -70.96 16.12 -4.60
N THR A 52 -71.74 17.13 -4.21
CA THR A 52 -71.26 18.53 -4.18
C THR A 52 -70.10 18.71 -3.20
N ARG A 53 -70.18 18.12 -2.00
CA ARG A 53 -69.08 18.13 -1.03
C ARG A 53 -67.83 17.43 -1.57
N GLN A 54 -67.98 16.28 -2.21
CA GLN A 54 -66.87 15.57 -2.84
C GLN A 54 -66.24 16.39 -3.98
N LEU A 55 -67.06 17.12 -4.74
CA LEU A 55 -66.58 17.99 -5.81
C LEU A 55 -65.82 19.21 -5.26
N GLU A 56 -66.30 19.81 -4.18
CA GLU A 56 -65.61 20.89 -3.46
C GLU A 56 -64.27 20.42 -2.90
N GLU A 57 -64.21 19.23 -2.31
CA GLU A 57 -62.98 18.64 -1.80
C GLU A 57 -61.97 18.36 -2.93
N LEU A 58 -62.44 17.81 -4.06
CA LEU A 58 -61.60 17.62 -5.26
C LEU A 58 -61.09 18.97 -5.80
N HIS A 59 -61.91 20.02 -5.83
CA HIS A 59 -61.47 21.34 -6.27
C HIS A 59 -60.44 21.95 -5.31
N SER A 60 -60.61 21.76 -4.00
CA SER A 60 -59.63 22.18 -3.00
C SER A 60 -58.29 21.47 -3.20
N GLN A 61 -58.31 20.14 -3.34
CA GLN A 61 -57.11 19.33 -3.61
C GLN A 61 -56.44 19.74 -4.93
N ASN A 62 -57.23 20.00 -5.97
CA ASN A 62 -56.67 20.40 -7.27
C ASN A 62 -56.02 21.79 -7.21
N ASN A 63 -56.58 22.72 -6.42
CA ASN A 63 -55.95 24.02 -6.15
C ASN A 63 -54.65 23.88 -5.35
N GLU A 64 -54.61 23.01 -4.34
CA GLU A 64 -53.39 22.72 -3.58
C GLU A 64 -52.31 22.09 -4.46
N LEU A 65 -52.69 21.13 -5.31
CA LEU A 65 -51.79 20.53 -6.30
C LEU A 65 -51.28 21.56 -7.31
N HIS A 66 -52.11 22.48 -7.78
CA HIS A 66 -51.65 23.56 -8.65
C HIS A 66 -50.67 24.51 -7.97
N ASN A 67 -50.92 24.85 -6.70
CA ASN A 67 -50.02 25.71 -5.92
C ASN A 67 -48.67 25.03 -5.65
N THR A 68 -48.69 23.75 -5.30
CA THR A 68 -47.45 22.95 -5.09
C THR A 68 -46.67 22.79 -6.39
N ILE A 69 -47.31 22.52 -7.53
CA ILE A 69 -46.65 22.47 -8.84
C ILE A 69 -45.98 23.81 -9.17
N ARG A 70 -46.63 24.93 -8.86
CA ARG A 70 -46.06 26.26 -9.11
C ARG A 70 -44.85 26.54 -8.21
N ALA A 71 -44.93 26.17 -6.94
CA ALA A 71 -43.81 26.29 -6.00
C ALA A 71 -42.62 25.42 -6.43
N LEU A 72 -42.86 24.14 -6.75
CA LEU A 72 -41.82 23.21 -7.20
C LEU A 72 -41.18 23.64 -8.52
N ARG A 73 -41.94 24.26 -9.44
CA ARG A 73 -41.36 24.85 -10.66
C ARG A 73 -40.46 26.04 -10.35
N GLY A 74 -40.88 26.94 -9.47
CA GLY A 74 -40.04 28.07 -9.04
C GLY A 74 -38.75 27.61 -8.35
N GLU A 75 -38.82 26.59 -7.50
CA GLU A 75 -37.64 26.01 -6.85
C GLU A 75 -36.71 25.34 -7.87
N ASN A 76 -37.26 24.63 -8.85
CA ASN A 76 -36.45 24.01 -9.91
C ASN A 76 -35.75 25.05 -10.80
N GLU A 77 -36.42 26.16 -11.12
CA GLU A 77 -35.81 27.29 -11.84
C GLU A 77 -34.67 27.95 -11.03
N ASP A 78 -34.85 28.18 -9.72
CA ASP A 78 -33.80 28.71 -8.85
C ASP A 78 -32.61 27.75 -8.72
N LEU A 79 -32.88 26.46 -8.50
CA LEU A 79 -31.83 25.43 -8.43
C LEU A 79 -31.06 25.33 -9.75
N THR A 80 -31.76 25.41 -10.88
CA THR A 80 -31.13 25.40 -12.22
C THR A 80 -30.23 26.62 -12.40
N HIS A 81 -30.70 27.81 -12.02
CA HIS A 81 -29.91 29.04 -12.12
C HIS A 81 -28.69 29.01 -11.19
N ARG A 82 -28.83 28.50 -9.97
CA ARG A 82 -27.71 28.32 -9.03
C ARG A 82 -26.69 27.30 -9.52
N LEU A 83 -27.15 26.23 -10.15
CA LEU A 83 -26.27 25.23 -10.77
C LEU A 83 -25.50 25.85 -11.94
N GLU A 84 -26.14 26.66 -12.77
CA GLU A 84 -25.50 27.34 -13.90
C GLU A 84 -24.41 28.32 -13.44
N ILE A 85 -24.69 29.13 -12.41
CA ILE A 85 -23.67 30.02 -11.79
C ILE A 85 -22.50 29.19 -11.24
N SER A 86 -22.78 28.08 -10.55
CA SER A 86 -21.74 27.22 -9.97
C SER A 86 -20.88 26.58 -11.07
N LEU A 87 -21.49 26.09 -12.14
CA LEU A 87 -20.78 25.54 -13.30
C LEU A 87 -19.92 26.59 -14.01
N GLN A 88 -20.43 27.81 -14.15
CA GLN A 88 -19.69 28.92 -14.75
C GLN A 88 -18.47 29.29 -13.89
N SER A 89 -18.64 29.39 -12.57
CA SER A 89 -17.53 29.61 -11.64
C SER A 89 -16.48 28.50 -11.71
N ASN A 90 -16.91 27.24 -11.81
CA ASN A 90 -16.00 26.10 -11.95
C ASN A 90 -15.20 26.13 -13.26
N LYS A 91 -15.83 26.54 -14.37
CA LYS A 91 -15.16 26.73 -15.66
C LYS A 91 -14.12 27.84 -15.57
N GLU A 92 -14.45 28.97 -14.96
CA GLU A 92 -13.52 30.10 -14.77
C GLU A 92 -12.34 29.74 -13.88
N MET A 93 -12.57 29.00 -12.78
CA MET A 93 -11.51 28.52 -11.91
C MET A 93 -10.61 27.50 -12.61
N SER A 94 -11.19 26.60 -13.40
CA SER A 94 -10.43 25.63 -14.20
C SER A 94 -9.58 26.31 -15.29
N ALA A 95 -10.10 27.37 -15.91
CA ALA A 95 -9.35 28.17 -16.88
C ALA A 95 -8.16 28.87 -16.21
N LYS A 96 -8.37 29.55 -15.06
CA LYS A 96 -7.29 30.18 -14.28
C LYS A 96 -6.22 29.19 -13.84
N LEU A 97 -6.62 28.00 -13.38
CA LEU A 97 -5.70 26.93 -13.00
C LEU A 97 -4.84 26.48 -14.19
N ASN A 98 -5.43 26.34 -15.37
CA ASN A 98 -4.69 25.95 -16.57
C ASN A 98 -3.71 27.04 -17.04
N ASP A 99 -4.09 28.31 -16.92
CA ASP A 99 -3.20 29.44 -17.24
C ASP A 99 -2.04 29.53 -16.25
N GLU A 100 -2.27 29.33 -14.95
CA GLU A 100 -1.21 29.24 -13.94
C GLU A 100 -0.28 28.04 -14.19
N LYS A 101 -0.83 26.87 -14.56
CA LYS A 101 -0.01 25.70 -14.93
C LYS A 101 0.86 25.97 -16.15
N ARG A 102 0.33 26.63 -17.18
CA ARG A 102 1.11 27.03 -18.37
C ARG A 102 2.20 28.04 -18.02
N SER A 103 1.87 29.03 -17.21
CA SER A 103 2.83 30.03 -16.72
C SER A 103 3.96 29.38 -15.92
N CYS A 104 3.62 28.52 -14.95
CA CYS A 104 4.59 27.80 -14.13
C CYS A 104 5.49 26.87 -14.97
N THR A 105 4.92 26.17 -15.95
CA THR A 105 5.70 25.32 -16.87
C THR A 105 6.66 26.15 -17.72
N THR A 106 6.24 27.34 -18.16
CA THR A 106 7.07 28.26 -18.94
C THR A 106 8.22 28.80 -18.11
N ILE A 107 7.94 29.28 -16.88
CA ILE A 107 8.95 29.79 -15.94
C ILE A 107 9.95 28.68 -15.57
N ARG A 108 9.46 27.48 -15.28
CA ARG A 108 10.32 26.33 -14.98
C ARG A 108 11.19 25.98 -16.19
N GLY A 109 10.66 26.05 -17.41
CA GLY A 109 11.42 25.84 -18.64
C GLY A 109 12.52 26.89 -18.86
N THR A 110 12.25 28.16 -18.55
CA THR A 110 13.25 29.24 -18.64
C THR A 110 14.35 29.09 -17.59
N ASP A 111 13.99 28.72 -16.36
CA ASP A 111 14.93 28.51 -15.26
C ASP A 111 15.83 27.29 -15.52
N LEU A 112 15.25 26.20 -16.05
CA LEU A 112 16.01 25.01 -16.42
C LEU A 112 17.01 25.32 -17.55
N ASN A 113 16.60 26.11 -18.55
CA ASN A 113 17.51 26.58 -19.60
C ASN A 113 18.61 27.51 -19.06
N SER A 114 18.29 28.37 -18.10
CA SER A 114 19.28 29.25 -17.44
C SER A 114 20.29 28.45 -16.63
N MET A 115 19.82 27.54 -15.77
CA MET A 115 20.69 26.64 -14.99
C MET A 115 21.54 25.76 -15.90
N THR A 116 20.99 25.23 -16.99
CA THR A 116 21.75 24.41 -17.93
C THR A 116 22.90 25.21 -18.56
N LYS A 117 22.65 26.47 -18.95
CA LYS A 117 23.71 27.37 -19.46
C LYS A 117 24.76 27.68 -18.40
N GLU A 118 24.35 27.85 -17.14
CA GLU A 118 25.27 28.12 -16.03
C GLU A 118 26.13 26.89 -15.70
N ILE A 119 25.54 25.69 -15.72
CA ILE A 119 26.28 24.42 -15.62
C ILE A 119 27.27 24.26 -16.77
N GLU A 120 26.88 24.58 -18.01
CA GLU A 120 27.78 24.55 -19.17
C GLU A 120 28.97 25.50 -19.00
N LYS A 121 28.71 26.71 -18.48
CA LYS A 121 29.74 27.72 -18.20
C LYS A 121 30.70 27.27 -17.10
N ILE A 122 30.19 26.71 -16.01
CA ILE A 122 31.00 26.15 -14.93
C ILE A 122 31.85 24.98 -15.47
N LYS A 123 31.26 24.08 -16.26
CA LYS A 123 32.00 22.98 -16.91
C LYS A 123 33.14 23.50 -17.80
N GLN A 124 32.89 24.54 -18.60
CA GLN A 124 33.94 25.17 -19.41
C GLN A 124 35.04 25.80 -18.55
N GLN A 125 34.68 26.49 -17.46
CA GLN A 125 35.67 27.08 -16.55
C GLN A 125 36.49 26.01 -15.83
N SER A 126 35.86 24.95 -15.29
CA SER A 126 36.56 23.84 -14.66
C SER A 126 37.46 23.10 -15.64
N LYS A 127 37.04 22.94 -16.89
CA LYS A 127 37.87 22.36 -17.95
C LYS A 127 39.08 23.24 -18.26
N ALA A 128 38.90 24.56 -18.40
CA ALA A 128 40.01 25.48 -18.62
C ALA A 128 41.01 25.51 -17.44
N GLN A 129 40.51 25.38 -16.21
CA GLN A 129 41.36 25.24 -15.02
C GLN A 129 42.13 23.92 -15.02
N LEU A 130 41.48 22.80 -15.37
CA LEU A 130 42.13 21.50 -15.52
C LEU A 130 43.23 21.54 -16.60
N ASP A 131 42.92 22.11 -17.76
CA ASP A 131 43.89 22.25 -18.86
C ASP A 131 45.09 23.11 -18.42
N SER A 132 44.86 24.20 -17.68
CA SER A 132 45.92 25.04 -17.11
C SER A 132 46.81 24.27 -16.11
N ILE A 133 46.21 23.46 -15.23
CA ILE A 133 46.95 22.62 -14.28
C ILE A 133 47.77 21.57 -15.01
N TYR A 134 47.21 20.92 -16.04
CA TYR A 134 47.96 19.97 -16.86
C TYR A 134 49.13 20.63 -17.58
N ASP A 135 48.94 21.86 -18.08
CA ASP A 135 49.99 22.62 -18.76
C ASP A 135 51.12 23.03 -17.78
N GLN A 136 50.77 23.36 -16.54
CA GLN A 136 51.74 23.62 -15.46
C GLN A 136 52.48 22.34 -15.03
N LEU A 137 51.78 21.21 -14.93
CA LEU A 137 52.36 19.91 -14.61
C LEU A 137 53.37 19.50 -15.69
N GLU A 138 53.04 19.70 -16.96
CA GLU A 138 53.90 19.38 -18.09
C GLU A 138 55.15 20.27 -18.11
N LYS A 139 55.01 21.58 -17.85
CA LYS A 139 56.16 22.49 -17.72
C LYS A 139 57.07 22.11 -16.54
N SER A 140 56.49 21.70 -15.41
CA SER A 140 57.25 21.24 -14.25
C SER A 140 58.01 19.94 -14.56
N LYS A 141 57.36 18.98 -15.22
CA LYS A 141 58.02 17.74 -15.69
C LYS A 141 59.18 18.03 -16.63
N GLN A 142 59.01 18.91 -17.61
CA GLN A 142 60.09 19.30 -18.52
C GLN A 142 61.25 20.00 -17.78
N SER A 143 60.97 20.79 -16.75
CA SER A 143 62.01 21.40 -15.90
C SER A 143 62.79 20.36 -15.12
N ILE A 144 62.09 19.38 -14.54
CA ILE A 144 62.71 18.26 -13.80
C ILE A 144 63.58 17.40 -14.74
N GLU A 145 63.12 17.13 -15.96
CA GLU A 145 63.93 16.42 -16.96
C GLU A 145 65.19 17.21 -17.34
N ARG A 146 65.07 18.53 -17.55
CA ARG A 146 66.23 19.39 -17.83
C ARG A 146 67.24 19.38 -16.69
N GLU A 147 66.80 19.54 -15.45
CA GLU A 147 67.69 19.49 -14.28
C GLU A 147 68.30 18.10 -14.09
N SER A 148 67.56 17.02 -14.37
CA SER A 148 68.07 15.64 -14.35
C SER A 148 69.17 15.43 -15.38
N VAL A 149 69.00 15.96 -16.60
CA VAL A 149 70.04 15.91 -17.63
C VAL A 149 71.26 16.73 -17.21
N GLU A 150 71.07 17.92 -16.66
CA GLU A 150 72.18 18.77 -16.20
C GLU A 150 72.95 18.11 -15.04
N LYS A 151 72.26 17.49 -14.08
CA LYS A 151 72.87 16.71 -12.99
C LYS A 151 73.68 15.53 -13.52
N ARG A 152 73.16 14.76 -14.49
CA ARG A 152 73.90 13.66 -15.14
C ARG A 152 75.14 14.17 -15.87
N LEU A 153 75.05 15.31 -16.53
CA LEU A 153 76.16 15.93 -17.25
C LEU A 153 77.23 16.46 -16.29
N LEU A 154 76.83 17.01 -15.13
CA LEU A 154 77.76 17.36 -14.05
C LEU A 154 78.43 16.13 -13.45
N ALA A 155 77.67 15.08 -13.14
CA ALA A 155 78.22 13.82 -12.62
C ALA A 155 79.26 13.24 -13.58
N SER A 156 78.95 13.17 -14.88
CA SER A 156 79.91 12.72 -15.90
C SER A 156 81.17 13.59 -15.98
N LYS A 157 81.05 14.92 -15.79
CA LYS A 157 82.22 15.81 -15.72
C LYS A 157 83.05 15.58 -14.46
N LEU A 158 82.40 15.31 -13.33
CA LEU A 158 83.06 14.99 -12.07
C LEU A 158 83.81 13.65 -12.18
N ASP A 159 83.20 12.65 -12.82
CA ASP A 159 83.84 11.36 -13.11
C ASP A 159 85.05 11.53 -14.03
N HIS A 160 84.94 12.33 -15.10
CA HIS A 160 86.08 12.66 -15.96
C HIS A 160 87.20 13.37 -15.21
N ILE A 161 86.88 14.31 -14.32
CA ILE A 161 87.89 14.98 -13.48
C ILE A 161 88.57 13.97 -12.57
N LEU A 162 87.84 13.04 -11.94
CA LEU A 162 88.41 12.00 -11.10
C LEU A 162 89.29 11.02 -11.89
N GLU A 163 88.86 10.65 -13.10
CA GLU A 163 89.58 9.73 -13.98
C GLU A 163 90.88 10.37 -14.54
N ASP A 164 90.81 11.63 -14.98
CA ASP A 164 91.98 12.40 -15.40
C ASP A 164 92.94 12.66 -14.24
N SER A 165 92.42 12.94 -13.05
CA SER A 165 93.21 13.10 -11.82
C SER A 165 93.88 11.79 -11.42
N GLN A 166 93.18 10.65 -11.57
CA GLN A 166 93.76 9.33 -11.33
C GLN A 166 94.87 9.01 -12.33
N ARG A 167 94.72 9.38 -13.60
CA ARG A 167 95.77 9.22 -14.62
C ARG A 167 96.98 10.10 -14.33
N TYR A 168 96.77 11.34 -13.90
CA TYR A 168 97.84 12.31 -13.69
C TYR A 168 98.63 12.06 -12.38
N PHE A 169 97.93 11.79 -11.27
CA PHE A 169 98.55 11.57 -9.95
C PHE A 169 98.81 10.10 -9.62
N GLN A 170 98.43 9.17 -10.52
CA GLN A 170 98.53 7.71 -10.35
C GLN A 170 97.91 7.18 -9.05
N THR A 171 96.96 7.93 -8.49
CA THR A 171 96.27 7.63 -7.23
C THR A 171 94.78 7.62 -7.50
N ARG A 172 94.06 6.59 -7.03
CA ARG A 172 92.61 6.47 -7.26
C ARG A 172 91.86 7.30 -6.22
N PHE A 173 90.97 8.18 -6.68
CA PHE A 173 90.10 9.00 -5.83
C PHE A 173 88.65 8.55 -6.04
N ASN A 174 87.92 8.24 -4.96
CA ASN A 174 86.56 7.70 -5.07
C ASN A 174 85.48 8.79 -5.06
N ASN A 175 85.81 10.00 -4.60
CA ASN A 175 84.92 11.16 -4.59
C ASN A 175 85.72 12.46 -4.78
N ILE A 176 85.02 13.54 -5.16
CA ILE A 176 85.67 14.85 -5.37
C ILE A 176 86.30 15.40 -4.09
N ASP A 177 85.75 15.06 -2.93
CA ASP A 177 86.23 15.57 -1.65
C ASP A 177 87.60 14.97 -1.27
N GLU A 178 87.82 13.68 -1.53
CA GLU A 178 89.12 12.99 -1.41
C GLU A 178 90.16 13.61 -2.34
N PHE A 179 89.75 13.98 -3.56
CA PHE A 179 90.62 14.69 -4.49
C PHE A 179 90.96 16.11 -4.00
N MET A 180 89.98 16.85 -3.45
CA MET A 180 90.21 18.17 -2.88
C MET A 180 91.11 18.11 -1.64
N ILE A 181 90.94 17.12 -0.77
CA ILE A 181 91.80 16.89 0.42
C ILE A 181 93.23 16.59 -0.03
N PHE A 182 93.41 15.75 -1.05
CA PHE A 182 94.72 15.47 -1.63
C PHE A 182 95.41 16.72 -2.17
N LEU A 183 94.68 17.59 -2.88
CA LEU A 183 95.21 18.88 -3.37
C LEU A 183 95.48 19.90 -2.24
N SER A 184 94.80 19.76 -1.10
CA SER A 184 94.90 20.69 0.03
C SER A 184 96.01 20.32 1.03
N THR A 185 96.69 19.19 0.84
CA THR A 185 97.77 18.72 1.73
C THR A 185 99.14 19.11 1.14
N PRO A 186 99.92 20.02 1.74
CA PRO A 186 101.22 20.44 1.20
C PRO A 186 102.30 19.37 1.42
N PRO A 187 103.28 19.21 0.52
CA PRO A 187 104.33 18.19 0.66
C PRO A 187 105.38 18.66 1.66
N VAL A 188 105.66 17.89 2.71
CA VAL A 188 106.85 18.10 3.54
C VAL A 188 107.55 16.76 3.81
N ALA A 189 108.77 16.67 3.29
CA ALA A 189 109.78 15.70 3.66
C ALA A 189 110.20 15.93 5.12
N GLN A 190 110.46 14.82 5.81
CA GLN A 190 110.99 14.75 7.17
C GLN A 190 112.16 15.71 7.41
N GLU A 191 112.18 16.37 8.57
CA GLU A 191 113.28 16.21 9.54
C GLU A 191 112.95 16.84 10.90
N ALA A 192 113.59 16.28 11.92
CA ALA A 192 113.38 16.51 13.34
C ALA A 192 114.13 17.73 13.88
N ALA A 193 113.54 18.43 14.86
CA ALA A 193 114.13 18.87 16.13
C ALA A 193 113.46 20.15 16.67
N GLY A 194 113.28 20.20 18.00
CA GLY A 194 113.52 21.43 18.77
C GLY A 194 112.34 22.34 19.12
N ALA A 195 111.71 22.01 20.25
CA ALA A 195 111.42 22.90 21.39
C ALA A 195 110.79 24.31 21.22
N THR A 196 109.66 24.43 21.92
CA THR A 196 109.23 25.54 22.81
C THR A 196 108.76 26.89 22.25
N ALA A 197 107.49 27.17 22.59
CA ALA A 197 106.91 28.42 23.10
C ALA A 197 106.84 29.65 22.16
N ALA A 198 105.58 29.98 21.81
CA ALA A 198 104.86 31.27 21.84
C ALA A 198 105.66 32.60 21.97
N PRO A 199 105.14 33.79 21.59
CA PRO A 199 103.80 34.16 21.10
C PRO A 199 103.79 35.23 19.95
N THR A 200 102.58 35.58 19.48
CA THR A 200 102.08 36.87 18.92
C THR A 200 103.04 37.88 18.24
N GLY A 201 102.69 38.33 17.02
CA GLY A 201 103.16 39.62 16.50
C GLY A 201 102.96 39.90 15.01
N THR A 202 101.95 40.69 14.71
CA THR A 202 101.59 41.49 13.52
C THR A 202 102.67 41.98 12.51
N THR A 203 102.17 42.14 11.27
CA THR A 203 102.39 43.20 10.26
C THR A 203 103.42 43.08 9.11
N SER A 204 102.85 43.33 7.91
CA SER A 204 103.33 44.10 6.75
C SER A 204 104.35 43.52 5.75
N ALA A 205 103.80 43.27 4.55
CA ALA A 205 104.11 43.91 3.27
C ALA A 205 105.25 43.42 2.36
N SER A 206 104.89 43.49 1.06
CA SER A 206 105.68 43.62 -0.18
C SER A 206 106.44 42.41 -0.76
N LEU A 207 105.88 41.85 -1.86
CA LEU A 207 106.32 41.90 -3.28
C LEU A 207 107.85 42.00 -3.56
N PRO A 208 108.42 41.50 -4.69
CA PRO A 208 107.78 41.36 -6.02
C PRO A 208 108.28 40.22 -6.99
N THR A 209 107.57 40.10 -8.13
CA THR A 209 108.02 39.80 -9.53
C THR A 209 108.69 38.46 -9.89
N GLY A 210 108.45 37.81 -11.03
CA GLY A 210 107.72 38.05 -12.29
C GLY A 210 107.76 36.71 -13.07
N THR A 211 106.87 36.27 -13.96
CA THR A 211 106.39 36.78 -15.26
C THR A 211 106.04 35.53 -16.08
N SER A 212 104.77 35.32 -16.44
CA SER A 212 104.30 34.35 -17.47
C SER A 212 102.94 34.82 -18.02
N SER A 213 102.96 35.99 -18.68
CA SER A 213 101.79 36.83 -18.98
C SER A 213 100.97 36.45 -20.24
N LEU A 214 101.45 35.53 -21.09
CA LEU A 214 100.76 34.98 -22.27
C LEU A 214 99.41 34.26 -22.04
N GLN A 215 99.51 33.10 -21.36
CA GLN A 215 98.41 32.13 -21.24
C GLN A 215 97.52 32.38 -20.02
N GLN A 216 98.01 33.11 -19.02
CA GLN A 216 97.24 33.47 -17.83
C GLN A 216 96.06 34.38 -18.16
N GLN A 217 96.16 35.31 -19.12
CA GLN A 217 95.09 36.30 -19.38
C GLN A 217 93.81 35.67 -19.95
N ASN A 218 93.90 34.68 -20.83
CA ASN A 218 92.71 33.99 -21.38
C ASN A 218 92.07 33.04 -20.35
N THR A 219 92.87 32.42 -19.47
CA THR A 219 92.34 31.65 -18.35
C THR A 219 91.72 32.57 -17.29
N ILE A 220 92.32 33.73 -17.02
CA ILE A 220 91.81 34.72 -16.08
C ILE A 220 90.50 35.31 -16.60
N ASP A 221 90.36 35.65 -17.88
CA ASP A 221 89.09 36.16 -18.42
C ASP A 221 87.97 35.09 -18.43
N ARG A 222 88.29 33.82 -18.69
CA ARG A 222 87.32 32.71 -18.58
C ARG A 222 86.96 32.42 -17.13
N LEU A 223 87.93 32.44 -16.22
CA LEU A 223 87.71 32.27 -14.79
C LEU A 223 86.95 33.45 -14.21
N ASP A 224 87.20 34.69 -14.65
CA ASP A 224 86.52 35.89 -14.18
C ASP A 224 85.07 35.97 -14.68
N ARG A 225 84.79 35.49 -15.91
CA ARG A 225 83.40 35.27 -16.36
C ARG A 225 82.70 34.15 -15.59
N LYS A 226 83.38 33.03 -15.32
CA LYS A 226 82.83 31.95 -14.48
C LYS A 226 82.63 32.40 -13.04
N LEU A 227 83.51 33.21 -12.48
CA LEU A 227 83.48 33.73 -11.12
C LEU A 227 82.42 34.82 -11.00
N LYS A 228 82.20 35.67 -12.02
CA LYS A 228 81.03 36.55 -12.12
C LYS A 228 79.72 35.77 -12.23
N HIS A 229 79.67 34.72 -13.05
CA HIS A 229 78.47 33.88 -13.18
C HIS A 229 78.18 33.11 -11.89
N LEU A 230 79.21 32.58 -11.22
CA LEU A 230 79.10 31.90 -9.93
C LEU A 230 78.77 32.88 -8.80
N LYS A 231 79.33 34.09 -8.76
CA LYS A 231 78.90 35.14 -7.83
C LYS A 231 77.47 35.58 -8.09
N SER A 232 77.05 35.68 -9.35
CA SER A 232 75.67 35.99 -9.70
C SER A 232 74.72 34.87 -9.29
N LYS A 233 75.09 33.61 -9.49
CA LYS A 233 74.32 32.45 -9.02
C LYS A 233 74.30 32.33 -7.50
N LEU A 234 75.42 32.61 -6.82
CA LEU A 234 75.50 32.62 -5.35
C LEU A 234 74.68 33.76 -4.76
N LYS A 235 74.71 34.94 -5.38
CA LYS A 235 73.88 36.08 -4.97
C LYS A 235 72.39 35.80 -5.23
N ALA A 236 72.04 35.18 -6.36
CA ALA A 236 70.68 34.76 -6.67
C ALA A 236 70.19 33.67 -5.70
N ALA A 237 71.05 32.69 -5.37
CA ALA A 237 70.75 31.66 -4.39
C ALA A 237 70.61 32.25 -2.97
N ALA A 238 71.47 33.18 -2.58
CA ALA A 238 71.38 33.88 -1.29
C ALA A 238 70.12 34.75 -1.19
N THR A 239 69.71 35.41 -2.28
CA THR A 239 68.43 36.13 -2.31
C THR A 239 67.24 35.17 -2.31
N ALA A 240 67.35 33.98 -2.91
CA ALA A 240 66.31 32.97 -2.89
C ALA A 240 66.18 32.31 -1.50
N THR A 241 67.29 32.03 -0.82
CA THR A 241 67.27 31.52 0.56
C THR A 241 66.75 32.57 1.53
N ALA A 242 67.16 33.84 1.40
CA ALA A 242 66.59 34.93 2.21
C ALA A 242 65.08 35.11 1.95
N SER A 243 64.65 35.01 0.68
CA SER A 243 63.23 35.02 0.31
C SER A 243 62.45 33.83 0.88
N LEU A 244 63.06 32.64 0.95
CA LEU A 244 62.41 31.45 1.51
C LEU A 244 62.38 31.50 3.03
N GLU A 245 63.44 32.00 3.68
CA GLU A 245 63.45 32.27 5.13
C GLU A 245 62.38 33.31 5.49
N ASP A 246 62.25 34.38 4.71
CA ASP A 246 61.23 35.41 4.94
C ASP A 246 59.80 34.90 4.67
N GLN A 247 59.62 33.99 3.70
CA GLN A 247 58.35 33.29 3.51
C GLN A 247 58.05 32.31 4.65
N LEU A 248 59.07 31.65 5.21
CA LEU A 248 58.91 30.69 6.28
C LEU A 248 58.62 31.40 7.61
N THR A 249 59.27 32.52 7.91
CA THR A 249 58.92 33.36 9.07
C THR A 249 57.52 33.95 8.93
N LYS A 250 57.14 34.42 7.75
CA LYS A 250 55.79 34.91 7.48
C LYS A 250 54.73 33.81 7.63
N LYS A 251 54.99 32.60 7.14
CA LYS A 251 54.10 31.44 7.35
C LYS A 251 54.05 30.98 8.81
N GLN A 252 55.17 31.06 9.54
CA GLN A 252 55.20 30.78 10.98
C GLN A 252 54.37 31.82 11.77
N GLN A 253 54.42 33.09 11.36
CA GLN A 253 53.67 34.18 11.98
C GLN A 253 52.18 34.10 11.65
N GLU A 254 51.82 33.77 10.40
CA GLU A 254 50.44 33.46 9.98
C GLU A 254 49.88 32.25 10.73
N PHE A 255 50.67 31.18 10.89
CA PHE A 255 50.26 30.02 11.67
C PHE A 255 50.04 30.35 13.14
N ASN A 256 50.91 31.18 13.75
CA ASN A 256 50.76 31.59 15.14
C ASN A 256 49.56 32.54 15.34
N SER A 257 49.28 33.43 14.39
CA SER A 257 48.10 34.31 14.46
C SER A 257 46.80 33.52 14.28
N GLU A 258 46.77 32.56 13.34
CA GLU A 258 45.62 31.67 13.14
C GLU A 258 45.41 30.75 14.36
N ARG A 259 46.48 30.22 14.95
CA ARG A 259 46.41 29.43 16.19
C ARG A 259 45.91 30.25 17.39
N SER A 260 46.28 31.53 17.47
CA SER A 260 45.77 32.45 18.48
C SER A 260 44.28 32.76 18.27
N SER A 261 43.89 33.02 17.01
CA SER A 261 42.49 33.23 16.62
C SER A 261 41.62 32.02 16.94
N LEU A 262 42.06 30.81 16.58
CA LEU A 262 41.36 29.57 16.90
C LEU A 262 41.26 29.34 18.42
N ARG A 263 42.31 29.65 19.20
CA ARG A 263 42.24 29.59 20.67
C ARG A 263 41.20 30.55 21.24
N ASN A 264 41.15 31.78 20.76
CA ASN A 264 40.16 32.75 21.20
C ASN A 264 38.74 32.35 20.78
N GLN A 265 38.60 31.74 19.60
CA GLN A 265 37.32 31.22 19.12
C GLN A 265 36.83 30.03 19.96
N ILE A 266 37.75 29.13 20.36
CA ILE A 266 37.45 28.04 21.31
C ILE A 266 37.01 28.61 22.66
N ALA A 267 37.73 29.59 23.22
CA ALA A 267 37.37 30.22 24.49
C ALA A 267 35.99 30.90 24.43
N ASN A 268 35.66 31.56 23.31
CA ASN A 268 34.34 32.16 23.10
C ASN A 268 33.23 31.12 22.95
N LEU A 269 33.50 30.01 22.24
CA LEU A 269 32.55 28.90 22.14
C LEU A 269 32.33 28.22 23.49
N GLU A 270 33.37 28.04 24.30
CA GLU A 270 33.27 27.53 25.67
C GLU A 270 32.42 28.47 26.55
N HIS A 271 32.59 29.79 26.42
CA HIS A 271 31.77 30.77 27.14
C HIS A 271 30.29 30.71 26.71
N ASN A 272 30.01 30.62 25.40
CA ASN A 272 28.65 30.52 24.89
C ASN A 272 27.97 29.20 25.31
N VAL A 273 28.71 28.09 25.35
CA VAL A 273 28.20 26.81 25.86
C VAL A 273 27.83 26.93 27.34
N GLN A 274 28.66 27.61 28.14
CA GLN A 274 28.37 27.86 29.55
C GLN A 274 27.11 28.73 29.73
N GLU A 275 26.93 29.77 28.92
CA GLU A 275 25.75 30.64 28.95
C GLU A 275 24.46 29.87 28.59
N VAL A 276 24.52 29.00 27.57
CA VAL A 276 23.41 28.13 27.18
C VAL A 276 23.10 27.09 28.26
N GLU A 277 24.11 26.52 28.93
CA GLU A 277 23.90 25.62 30.06
C GLU A 277 23.23 26.31 31.24
N ASP A 278 23.62 27.55 31.57
CA ASP A 278 23.03 28.29 32.67
C ASP A 278 21.61 28.76 32.34
N SER A 279 21.33 29.13 31.08
CA SER A 279 19.97 29.36 30.57
C SER A 279 19.10 28.10 30.67
N LYS A 280 19.64 26.94 30.27
CA LYS A 280 18.95 25.64 30.40
C LYS A 280 18.62 25.32 31.86
N LYS A 281 19.56 25.49 32.79
CA LYS A 281 19.31 25.29 34.23
C LYS A 281 18.22 26.23 34.75
N GLN A 282 18.20 27.48 34.30
CA GLN A 282 17.16 28.44 34.69
C GLN A 282 15.77 28.01 34.19
N VAL A 283 15.67 27.54 32.94
CA VAL A 283 14.42 27.01 32.37
C VAL A 283 13.98 25.72 33.07
N GLU A 284 14.90 24.80 33.36
CA GLU A 284 14.63 23.59 34.14
C GLU A 284 14.11 23.92 35.54
N SER A 285 14.69 24.93 36.21
CA SER A 285 14.19 25.41 37.50
C SER A 285 12.77 25.99 37.41
N GLN A 286 12.45 26.73 36.33
CA GLN A 286 11.10 27.27 36.11
C GLN A 286 10.07 26.17 35.86
N PHE A 287 10.41 25.16 35.05
CA PHE A 287 9.53 24.01 34.82
C PHE A 287 9.34 23.16 36.07
N ASN A 288 10.39 22.92 36.85
CA ASN A 288 10.29 22.22 38.13
C ASN A 288 9.38 22.96 39.13
N TYR A 289 9.43 24.28 39.16
CA TYR A 289 8.49 25.09 39.95
C TYR A 289 7.04 24.91 39.47
N GLN A 290 6.79 24.93 38.17
CA GLN A 290 5.44 24.69 37.61
C GLN A 290 4.94 23.28 37.89
N ILE A 291 5.80 22.26 37.76
CA ILE A 291 5.47 20.87 38.09
C ILE A 291 5.09 20.75 39.56
N THR A 292 5.86 21.37 40.46
CA THR A 292 5.57 21.38 41.90
C THR A 292 4.23 22.06 42.21
N ALA A 293 3.93 23.19 41.56
CA ALA A 293 2.66 23.89 41.72
C ALA A 293 1.47 23.06 41.19
N LEU A 294 1.65 22.35 40.06
CA LEU A 294 0.63 21.43 39.51
C LEU A 294 0.43 20.21 40.41
N GLN A 295 1.51 19.63 40.96
CA GLN A 295 1.44 18.54 41.94
C GLN A 295 0.70 18.96 43.21
N GLN A 296 0.93 20.17 43.72
CA GLN A 296 0.16 20.70 44.86
C GLN A 296 -1.32 20.88 44.52
N LYS A 297 -1.65 21.40 43.32
CA LYS A 297 -3.04 21.49 42.86
C LYS A 297 -3.70 20.12 42.75
N TYR A 298 -2.97 19.14 42.22
CA TYR A 298 -3.45 17.75 42.11
C TYR A 298 -3.68 17.14 43.49
N ALA A 299 -2.76 17.30 44.43
CA ALA A 299 -2.91 16.83 45.81
C ALA A 299 -4.12 17.47 46.51
N ASN A 300 -4.37 18.77 46.29
CA ASN A 300 -5.53 19.47 46.83
C ASN A 300 -6.84 18.98 46.19
N LEU A 301 -6.83 18.68 44.89
CA LEU A 301 -7.99 18.11 44.20
C LEU A 301 -8.28 16.68 44.68
N ASN A 302 -7.24 15.88 44.91
CA ASN A 302 -7.36 14.53 45.43
C ASN A 302 -7.93 14.55 46.86
N LYS A 303 -7.48 15.46 47.73
CA LYS A 303 -8.10 15.67 49.06
C LYS A 303 -9.58 16.04 48.97
N LYS A 304 -9.97 16.87 47.98
CA LYS A 304 -11.40 17.18 47.76
C LYS A 304 -12.17 15.95 47.29
N TYR A 305 -11.58 15.13 46.42
CA TYR A 305 -12.16 13.87 45.96
C TYR A 305 -12.35 12.87 47.11
N ASP A 306 -11.35 12.73 47.98
CA ASP A 306 -11.41 11.88 49.17
C ASP A 306 -12.50 12.36 50.14
N ASN A 307 -12.58 13.67 50.40
CA ASN A 307 -13.64 14.25 51.23
C ASN A 307 -15.04 14.02 50.64
N LEU A 308 -15.19 14.14 49.31
CA LEU A 308 -16.46 13.90 48.63
C LEU A 308 -16.84 12.41 48.66
N THR A 309 -15.84 11.54 48.54
CA THR A 309 -16.00 10.08 48.67
C THR A 309 -16.41 9.69 50.10
N GLU A 310 -15.84 10.36 51.11
CA GLU A 310 -16.21 10.16 52.51
C GLU A 310 -17.63 10.68 52.80
N GLN A 311 -18.01 11.85 52.27
CA GLN A 311 -19.40 12.33 52.34
C GLN A 311 -20.36 11.36 51.67
N TYR A 312 -20.01 10.81 50.51
CA TYR A 312 -20.82 9.81 49.82
C TYR A 312 -20.96 8.52 50.64
N LYS A 313 -19.89 8.05 51.27
CA LYS A 313 -19.94 6.89 52.19
C LYS A 313 -20.84 7.17 53.40
N ASN A 314 -20.76 8.37 53.99
CA ASN A 314 -21.59 8.76 55.12
C ASN A 314 -23.08 8.83 54.74
N LEU A 315 -23.40 9.41 53.57
CA LEU A 315 -24.75 9.40 53.00
C LEU A 315 -25.23 7.96 52.71
N GLN A 316 -24.35 7.08 52.25
CA GLN A 316 -24.68 5.68 51.98
C GLN A 316 -24.95 4.91 53.28
N THR A 317 -24.20 5.16 54.35
CA THR A 317 -24.48 4.60 55.69
C THR A 317 -25.77 5.16 56.26
N GLU A 318 -26.03 6.45 56.12
CA GLU A 318 -27.29 7.07 56.56
C GLU A 318 -28.48 6.49 55.79
N HIS A 319 -28.37 6.32 54.47
CA HIS A 319 -29.39 5.63 53.67
C HIS A 319 -29.59 4.17 54.12
N LYS A 320 -28.52 3.47 54.52
CA LYS A 320 -28.60 2.10 55.02
C LYS A 320 -29.29 2.04 56.38
N ASP A 321 -29.03 2.99 57.26
CA ASP A 321 -29.67 3.08 58.57
C ASP A 321 -31.11 3.57 58.46
N LEU A 322 -31.42 4.50 57.56
CA LEU A 322 -32.78 4.88 57.19
C LEU A 322 -33.56 3.72 56.56
N ARG A 323 -32.90 2.85 55.77
CA ARG A 323 -33.52 1.60 55.27
C ARG A 323 -33.77 0.60 56.39
N LYS A 324 -32.86 0.46 57.35
CA LYS A 324 -33.08 -0.38 58.54
C LYS A 324 -34.22 0.16 59.39
N ASN A 325 -34.26 1.46 59.66
CA ASN A 325 -35.35 2.12 60.38
C ASN A 325 -36.67 2.02 59.62
N ASN A 326 -36.70 2.25 58.30
CA ASN A 326 -37.90 2.01 57.50
C ASN A 326 -38.30 0.53 57.52
N SER A 327 -37.36 -0.41 57.47
CA SER A 327 -37.68 -1.84 57.60
C SER A 327 -38.21 -2.20 58.99
N GLN A 328 -37.74 -1.55 60.05
CA GLN A 328 -38.26 -1.71 61.41
C GLN A 328 -39.64 -1.07 61.56
N LEU A 329 -39.84 0.13 61.05
CA LEU A 329 -41.15 0.79 60.99
C LEU A 329 -42.14 0.02 60.12
N GLN A 330 -41.68 -0.59 59.01
CA GLN A 330 -42.50 -1.47 58.18
C GLN A 330 -42.86 -2.74 58.94
N LYS A 331 -41.92 -3.32 59.71
CA LYS A 331 -42.21 -4.48 60.58
C LYS A 331 -43.18 -4.11 61.71
N GLU A 332 -43.04 -2.93 62.33
CA GLU A 332 -43.97 -2.44 63.34
C GLU A 332 -45.34 -2.12 62.73
N LEU A 333 -45.39 -1.55 61.52
CA LEU A 333 -46.60 -1.30 60.76
C LEU A 333 -47.27 -2.62 60.34
N ASP A 334 -46.50 -3.61 59.91
CA ASP A 334 -46.99 -4.95 59.59
C ASP A 334 -47.46 -5.68 60.86
N GLU A 335 -46.80 -5.47 62.01
CA GLU A 335 -47.21 -6.03 63.30
C GLU A 335 -48.49 -5.36 63.84
N VAL A 336 -48.65 -4.05 63.63
CA VAL A 336 -49.88 -3.29 63.94
C VAL A 336 -50.99 -3.66 62.96
N THR A 337 -50.69 -3.86 61.67
CA THR A 337 -51.64 -4.30 60.65
C THR A 337 -52.08 -5.74 60.90
N LEU A 338 -51.17 -6.64 61.30
CA LEU A 338 -51.52 -8.00 61.77
C LEU A 338 -52.41 -7.92 63.01
N LYS A 339 -52.08 -7.09 64.01
CA LYS A 339 -52.92 -6.91 65.22
C LYS A 339 -54.30 -6.30 64.89
N LEU A 340 -54.42 -5.49 63.83
CA LEU A 340 -55.69 -4.95 63.34
C LEU A 340 -56.51 -5.96 62.52
N GLN A 341 -55.85 -6.89 61.82
CA GLN A 341 -56.48 -7.97 61.05
C GLN A 341 -56.97 -9.11 61.96
N PHE A 342 -56.26 -9.38 63.07
CA PHE A 342 -56.67 -10.35 64.10
C PHE A 342 -57.87 -9.91 64.96
N ALA A 343 -58.30 -8.65 64.88
CA ALA A 343 -59.53 -8.15 65.50
C ALA A 343 -60.77 -8.22 64.58
N LYS A 344 -60.61 -8.50 63.28
CA LYS A 344 -61.71 -8.50 62.30
C LYS A 344 -62.13 -9.86 61.75
N ASP A 345 -61.29 -10.89 61.80
CA ASP A 345 -61.66 -12.22 61.28
C ASP A 345 -61.49 -13.36 62.31
N ARG A 346 -62.03 -13.11 63.50
CA ARG A 346 -62.55 -14.15 64.40
C ARG A 346 -63.94 -14.64 63.94
N GLN A 347 -64.09 -14.86 62.62
CA GLN A 347 -65.09 -15.72 62.01
C GLN A 347 -64.38 -16.68 61.05
N LYS A 348 -64.32 -17.96 61.48
CA LYS A 348 -63.97 -19.20 60.76
C LYS A 348 -62.47 -19.37 60.40
N GLN A 349 -61.70 -20.10 61.21
CA GLN A 349 -61.55 -21.57 61.28
C GLN A 349 -60.72 -22.21 60.15
N GLN A 350 -59.59 -22.81 60.59
CA GLN A 350 -59.00 -24.11 60.18
C GLN A 350 -58.39 -24.18 58.76
N GLU A 351 -57.18 -24.68 58.49
CA GLU A 351 -56.30 -25.64 59.20
C GLU A 351 -54.86 -25.59 58.62
N GLU A 352 -53.88 -25.79 59.52
CA GLU A 352 -52.62 -26.57 59.45
C GLU A 352 -51.42 -26.31 58.48
N GLN A 353 -50.26 -26.04 59.12
CA GLN A 353 -48.92 -26.66 58.99
C GLN A 353 -48.06 -26.38 57.72
N SER A 354 -46.73 -26.15 57.71
CA SER A 354 -45.60 -26.33 58.65
C SER A 354 -44.29 -25.60 58.21
N GLN A 355 -43.52 -25.14 59.21
CA GLN A 355 -42.03 -25.15 59.40
C GLN A 355 -40.98 -24.42 58.47
N LEU A 356 -40.39 -23.32 59.00
CA LEU A 356 -38.97 -22.98 59.37
C LEU A 356 -37.79 -23.91 58.96
N PRO A 357 -36.46 -23.56 59.09
CA PRO A 357 -35.76 -22.31 59.52
C PRO A 357 -34.36 -21.92 58.88
N GLN A 358 -33.95 -20.64 59.06
CA GLN A 358 -32.66 -20.00 59.56
C GLN A 358 -31.25 -20.53 59.13
N ILE A 359 -30.23 -19.72 58.70
CA ILE A 359 -29.36 -18.68 59.38
C ILE A 359 -28.69 -19.23 60.68
N PRO A 360 -27.42 -18.94 61.16
CA PRO A 360 -26.44 -17.81 60.97
C PRO A 360 -24.93 -18.25 60.78
N LEU A 361 -23.95 -17.44 60.30
CA LEU A 361 -23.05 -16.46 61.00
C LEU A 361 -22.33 -17.01 62.28
N PRO A 362 -21.11 -16.59 62.72
CA PRO A 362 -20.34 -15.36 62.38
C PRO A 362 -18.76 -15.38 62.50
N SER A 363 -18.15 -14.27 62.07
CA SER A 363 -17.07 -13.43 62.68
C SER A 363 -15.68 -13.94 63.20
N THR A 364 -14.63 -13.45 62.50
CA THR A 364 -13.54 -12.53 62.92
C THR A 364 -12.41 -12.92 63.91
N SER A 365 -11.18 -12.57 63.48
CA SER A 365 -10.04 -11.92 64.17
C SER A 365 -8.69 -12.69 64.32
N GLN A 366 -7.62 -11.97 63.96
CA GLN A 366 -6.16 -12.23 64.05
C GLN A 366 -5.65 -12.33 65.52
N PRO A 367 -4.35 -12.53 65.90
CA PRO A 367 -3.08 -12.49 65.12
C PRO A 367 -1.92 -13.47 65.51
N GLN A 368 -0.85 -13.42 64.68
CA GLN A 368 0.60 -13.53 64.97
C GLN A 368 1.34 -14.85 65.32
N GLN A 369 2.33 -15.12 64.46
CA GLN A 369 3.77 -15.39 64.70
C GLN A 369 4.36 -16.83 64.60
N GLN A 370 5.34 -16.89 63.68
CA GLN A 370 6.59 -17.68 63.63
C GLN A 370 6.53 -19.18 63.29
N GLN A 371 7.05 -19.53 62.11
CA GLN A 371 8.35 -20.20 62.01
C GLN A 371 8.86 -20.25 60.56
N HIS A 372 10.03 -19.61 60.34
CA HIS A 372 10.89 -19.74 59.16
C HIS A 372 11.45 -21.16 59.11
N PHE A 373 11.13 -21.95 58.06
CA PHE A 373 12.05 -22.92 57.44
C PHE A 373 11.57 -23.55 56.11
N THR A 374 10.46 -23.10 55.50
CA THR A 374 9.87 -23.75 54.30
C THR A 374 9.80 -22.88 53.04
N ASP A 375 10.30 -21.64 53.06
CA ASP A 375 10.08 -20.71 51.94
C ASP A 375 11.05 -20.91 50.77
N GLU A 376 12.28 -21.38 50.99
CA GLU A 376 13.27 -21.48 49.90
C GLU A 376 12.96 -22.65 48.95
N SER A 377 12.50 -23.79 49.48
CA SER A 377 12.06 -24.93 48.66
C SER A 377 10.72 -24.65 47.95
N LEU A 378 9.84 -23.81 48.51
CA LEU A 378 8.59 -23.42 47.87
C LEU A 378 8.79 -22.31 46.83
N LEU A 379 9.76 -21.42 47.02
CA LEU A 379 10.17 -20.42 46.02
C LEU A 379 10.81 -21.09 44.80
N GLN A 380 11.72 -22.04 45.02
CA GLN A 380 12.36 -22.78 43.93
C GLN A 380 11.34 -23.65 43.16
N ARG A 381 10.36 -24.22 43.88
CA ARG A 381 9.23 -24.95 43.26
C ARG A 381 8.27 -24.03 42.51
N ASN A 382 8.03 -22.82 43.00
CA ASN A 382 7.21 -21.82 42.32
C ASN A 382 7.91 -21.26 41.07
N GLU A 383 9.23 -21.08 41.10
CA GLU A 383 10.03 -20.72 39.92
C GLU A 383 10.03 -21.85 38.88
N GLU A 384 10.27 -23.10 39.28
CA GLU A 384 10.17 -24.26 38.38
C GLU A 384 8.77 -24.40 37.78
N LEU A 385 7.71 -24.19 38.57
CA LEU A 385 6.33 -24.23 38.09
C LEU A 385 6.01 -23.03 37.19
N GLN A 386 6.55 -21.84 37.46
CA GLN A 386 6.42 -20.68 36.56
C GLN A 386 7.14 -20.91 35.24
N GLU A 387 8.33 -21.49 35.26
CA GLU A 387 9.10 -21.79 34.05
C GLU A 387 8.43 -22.89 33.23
N GLN A 388 7.88 -23.93 33.88
CA GLN A 388 7.06 -24.94 33.21
C GLN A 388 5.74 -24.37 32.65
N LEU A 389 5.13 -23.40 33.34
CA LEU A 389 3.90 -22.74 32.87
C LEU A 389 4.18 -21.82 31.69
N LEU A 390 5.31 -21.10 31.69
CA LEU A 390 5.79 -20.31 30.56
C LEU A 390 6.16 -21.19 29.36
N ALA A 391 6.83 -22.31 29.59
CA ALA A 391 7.14 -23.27 28.54
C ALA A 391 5.88 -23.91 27.94
N ALA A 392 4.89 -24.24 28.79
CA ALA A 392 3.60 -24.74 28.35
C ALA A 392 2.78 -23.68 27.59
N GLN A 393 2.83 -22.42 28.01
CA GLN A 393 2.20 -21.30 27.31
C GLN A 393 2.85 -21.07 25.95
N LYS A 394 4.18 -21.06 25.87
CA LYS A 394 4.91 -20.91 24.62
C LYS A 394 4.59 -22.05 23.65
N LYS A 395 4.52 -23.29 24.14
CA LYS A 395 4.15 -24.46 23.34
C LYS A 395 2.69 -24.44 22.89
N ARG A 396 1.78 -23.93 23.73
CA ARG A 396 0.38 -23.70 23.35
C ARG A 396 0.25 -22.64 22.26
N ASP A 397 1.02 -21.56 22.37
CA ASP A 397 0.97 -20.46 21.41
C ASP A 397 1.62 -20.87 20.07
N GLU A 398 2.68 -21.68 20.09
CA GLU A 398 3.27 -22.33 18.90
C GLU A 398 2.27 -23.30 18.22
N LEU A 399 1.60 -24.16 18.98
CA LEU A 399 0.57 -25.06 18.46
C LEU A 399 -0.64 -24.31 17.91
N SER A 400 -1.04 -23.20 18.56
CA SER A 400 -2.13 -22.33 18.09
C SER A 400 -1.76 -21.63 16.77
N SER A 401 -0.50 -21.18 16.64
CA SER A 401 0.02 -20.64 15.38
C SER A 401 0.04 -21.69 14.27
N LEU A 402 0.47 -22.92 14.58
CA LEU A 402 0.50 -24.02 13.61
C LEU A 402 -0.91 -24.44 13.18
N LEU A 403 -1.87 -24.47 14.11
CA LEU A 403 -3.27 -24.75 13.83
C LEU A 403 -3.86 -23.68 12.89
N ARG A 404 -3.61 -22.40 13.20
CA ARG A 404 -4.08 -21.28 12.38
C ARG A 404 -3.47 -21.27 10.98
N GLN A 405 -2.20 -21.68 10.85
CA GLN A 405 -1.54 -21.84 9.56
C GLN A 405 -2.12 -23.03 8.78
N SER A 406 -2.42 -24.15 9.45
CA SER A 406 -3.07 -25.31 8.84
C SER A 406 -4.50 -25.01 8.40
N GLU A 407 -5.26 -24.23 9.17
CA GLU A 407 -6.62 -23.77 8.82
C GLU A 407 -6.60 -22.81 7.63
N ALA A 408 -5.65 -21.88 7.58
CA ALA A 408 -5.45 -21.00 6.42
C ALA A 408 -5.11 -21.80 5.15
N ASN A 409 -4.25 -22.82 5.27
CA ASN A 409 -3.93 -23.70 4.15
C ASN A 409 -5.14 -24.53 3.69
N ASN A 410 -5.93 -25.09 4.62
CA ASN A 410 -7.15 -25.82 4.27
C ASN A 410 -8.20 -24.92 3.58
N ASN A 411 -8.35 -23.67 4.04
CA ASN A 411 -9.24 -22.72 3.38
C ASN A 411 -8.76 -22.37 1.96
N ASN A 412 -7.45 -22.18 1.77
CA ASN A 412 -6.89 -21.95 0.44
C ASN A 412 -7.05 -23.16 -0.49
N LEU A 413 -6.84 -24.38 0.02
CA LEU A 413 -7.10 -25.61 -0.72
C LEU A 413 -8.58 -25.75 -1.10
N ALA A 414 -9.51 -25.44 -0.18
CA ALA A 414 -10.94 -25.46 -0.45
C ALA A 414 -11.35 -24.45 -1.54
N ILE A 415 -10.81 -23.23 -1.49
CA ILE A 415 -11.02 -22.20 -2.54
C ILE A 415 -10.48 -22.69 -3.89
N THR A 416 -9.34 -23.38 -3.89
CA THR A 416 -8.73 -23.90 -5.13
C THR A 416 -9.54 -25.06 -5.72
N VAL A 417 -10.08 -25.94 -4.87
CA VAL A 417 -10.99 -27.03 -5.28
C VAL A 417 -12.29 -26.45 -5.86
N GLU A 418 -12.89 -25.45 -5.21
CA GLU A 418 -14.12 -24.82 -5.72
C GLU A 418 -13.87 -24.08 -7.04
N LYS A 419 -12.71 -23.44 -7.18
CA LYS A 419 -12.29 -22.83 -8.44
C LYS A 419 -12.18 -23.87 -9.55
N HIS A 420 -11.46 -24.97 -9.33
CA HIS A 420 -11.34 -26.03 -10.33
C HIS A 420 -12.67 -26.71 -10.65
N LYS A 421 -13.59 -26.82 -9.68
CA LYS A 421 -14.94 -27.33 -9.90
C LYS A 421 -15.75 -26.38 -10.79
N SER A 422 -15.68 -25.07 -10.53
CA SER A 422 -16.32 -24.07 -11.39
C SER A 422 -15.72 -24.02 -12.81
N GLU A 423 -14.40 -24.19 -12.93
CA GLU A 423 -13.72 -24.30 -14.22
C GLU A 423 -14.14 -25.57 -14.98
N TYR A 424 -14.30 -26.70 -14.28
CA TYR A 424 -14.77 -27.95 -14.87
C TYR A 424 -16.24 -27.87 -15.31
N GLU A 425 -17.12 -27.28 -14.50
CA GLU A 425 -18.53 -27.05 -14.85
C GLU A 425 -18.67 -26.10 -16.05
N ALA A 426 -17.88 -25.03 -16.09
CA ALA A 426 -17.82 -24.12 -17.25
C ALA A 426 -17.32 -24.85 -18.51
N LEU A 427 -16.29 -25.69 -18.39
CA LEU A 427 -15.77 -26.46 -19.51
C LEU A 427 -16.74 -27.53 -19.99
N GLN A 428 -17.51 -28.14 -19.08
CA GLN A 428 -18.57 -29.08 -19.41
C GLN A 428 -19.72 -28.39 -20.16
N HIS A 429 -20.14 -27.19 -19.72
CA HIS A 429 -21.15 -26.41 -20.43
C HIS A 429 -20.69 -25.96 -21.82
N ILE A 430 -19.41 -25.58 -21.96
CA ILE A 430 -18.85 -25.28 -23.29
C ILE A 430 -18.85 -26.53 -24.16
N HIS A 431 -18.46 -27.69 -23.62
CA HIS A 431 -18.47 -28.95 -24.38
C HIS A 431 -19.89 -29.38 -24.80
N GLU A 432 -20.90 -29.20 -23.93
CA GLU A 432 -22.31 -29.44 -24.26
C GLU A 432 -22.81 -28.45 -25.32
N SER A 433 -22.46 -27.17 -25.19
CA SER A 433 -22.76 -26.15 -26.21
C SER A 433 -22.11 -26.47 -27.56
N ASP A 434 -20.86 -26.92 -27.56
CA ASP A 434 -20.15 -27.32 -28.78
C ASP A 434 -20.79 -28.57 -29.40
N LEU A 435 -21.25 -29.53 -28.59
CA LEU A 435 -21.98 -30.71 -29.08
C LEU A 435 -23.34 -30.33 -29.68
N GLU A 436 -24.07 -29.40 -29.05
CA GLU A 436 -25.33 -28.87 -29.56
C GLU A 436 -25.13 -28.05 -30.84
N GLU A 437 -24.05 -27.28 -30.92
CA GLU A 437 -23.69 -26.53 -32.13
C GLU A 437 -23.29 -27.48 -33.26
N ILE A 438 -22.51 -28.52 -32.97
CA ILE A 438 -22.16 -29.57 -33.95
C ILE A 438 -23.43 -30.31 -34.41
N GLU A 439 -24.38 -30.62 -33.52
CA GLU A 439 -25.66 -31.20 -33.91
C GLU A 439 -26.52 -30.24 -34.73
N SER A 440 -26.55 -28.96 -34.36
CA SER A 440 -27.25 -27.90 -35.09
C SER A 440 -26.68 -27.73 -36.49
N LEU A 441 -25.36 -27.73 -36.63
CA LEU A 441 -24.65 -27.68 -37.91
C LEU A 441 -24.88 -28.95 -38.73
N ARG A 442 -24.94 -30.14 -38.11
CA ARG A 442 -25.31 -31.39 -38.79
C ARG A 442 -26.76 -31.36 -39.28
N ARG A 443 -27.70 -30.84 -38.48
CA ARG A 443 -29.10 -30.64 -38.89
C ARG A 443 -29.21 -29.61 -40.01
N ALA A 444 -28.46 -28.50 -39.93
CA ALA A 444 -28.43 -27.46 -40.96
C ALA A 444 -27.80 -27.97 -42.28
N LEU A 445 -26.77 -28.82 -42.21
CA LEU A 445 -26.20 -29.50 -43.37
C LEU A 445 -27.20 -30.49 -43.98
N HIS A 446 -27.91 -31.28 -43.17
CA HIS A 446 -28.97 -32.19 -43.66
C HIS A 446 -30.15 -31.44 -44.30
N ILE A 447 -30.52 -30.27 -43.75
CA ILE A 447 -31.56 -29.39 -44.31
C ILE A 447 -31.05 -28.71 -45.58
N LYS A 448 -29.77 -28.33 -45.66
CA LYS A 448 -29.16 -27.76 -46.86
C LYS A 448 -29.04 -28.78 -47.99
N GLU A 449 -28.72 -30.04 -47.67
CA GLU A 449 -28.57 -31.13 -48.63
C GLU A 449 -29.94 -31.60 -49.18
N THR A 450 -30.98 -31.59 -48.33
CA THR A 450 -32.37 -31.83 -48.76
C THR A 450 -32.97 -30.65 -49.54
N THR A 451 -32.67 -29.40 -49.17
CA THR A 451 -33.12 -28.22 -49.92
C THR A 451 -32.36 -28.01 -51.25
N GLU A 452 -31.08 -28.41 -51.37
CA GLU A 452 -30.35 -28.43 -52.64
C GLU A 452 -30.87 -29.51 -53.61
N GLN A 453 -31.39 -30.64 -53.09
CA GLN A 453 -32.08 -31.65 -53.91
C GLN A 453 -33.47 -31.17 -54.37
N GLU A 454 -34.23 -30.47 -53.52
CA GLU A 454 -35.57 -29.94 -53.88
C GLU A 454 -35.53 -28.71 -54.82
N ILE A 455 -34.46 -27.90 -54.77
CA ILE A 455 -34.30 -26.69 -55.61
C ILE A 455 -33.86 -27.04 -57.05
N ARG A 456 -33.25 -28.22 -57.28
CA ARG A 456 -32.89 -28.69 -58.64
C ARG A 456 -34.07 -29.18 -59.47
N GLU A 457 -35.20 -29.55 -58.86
CA GLU A 457 -36.34 -30.13 -59.59
C GLU A 457 -37.43 -29.11 -60.02
N LYS A 458 -37.43 -27.87 -59.51
CA LYS A 458 -38.58 -26.95 -59.67
C LYS A 458 -38.39 -25.67 -60.48
N ASN A 459 -37.31 -25.52 -61.26
CA ASN A 459 -37.11 -24.32 -62.09
C ASN A 459 -37.06 -24.61 -63.59
N LYS A 460 -38.24 -24.85 -64.18
CA LYS A 460 -38.52 -24.58 -65.60
C LYS A 460 -39.78 -23.71 -65.70
N ASN A 461 -39.61 -22.56 -66.33
CA ASN A 461 -40.62 -21.68 -66.94
C ASN A 461 -41.06 -20.41 -66.19
N ALA A 462 -40.46 -19.32 -66.67
CA ALA A 462 -41.11 -18.09 -67.12
C ALA A 462 -41.37 -16.94 -66.11
N PRO A 463 -41.26 -15.67 -66.59
CA PRO A 463 -40.95 -14.49 -65.79
C PRO A 463 -42.20 -13.67 -65.46
N ARG A 464 -42.18 -12.89 -64.37
CA ARG A 464 -42.95 -11.63 -64.23
C ARG A 464 -42.54 -10.83 -62.98
N GLN A 465 -42.75 -9.52 -63.12
CA GLN A 465 -42.18 -8.36 -62.43
C GLN A 465 -42.27 -8.33 -60.88
N PRO A 466 -41.39 -7.55 -60.20
CA PRO A 466 -41.23 -7.62 -58.76
C PRO A 466 -42.35 -6.87 -58.00
N SER A 467 -43.03 -7.62 -57.14
CA SER A 467 -44.00 -7.13 -56.16
C SER A 467 -43.35 -6.22 -55.11
N THR A 468 -44.10 -5.21 -54.64
CA THR A 468 -43.75 -4.26 -53.56
C THR A 468 -43.23 -4.91 -52.28
N ARG A 469 -43.49 -6.21 -52.06
CA ARG A 469 -42.92 -7.00 -50.96
C ARG A 469 -41.42 -7.27 -51.13
N ILE A 470 -40.96 -7.48 -52.37
CA ILE A 470 -39.55 -7.70 -52.69
C ILE A 470 -38.76 -6.41 -52.45
N LEU A 471 -39.30 -5.24 -52.80
CA LEU A 471 -38.65 -3.94 -52.50
C LEU A 471 -38.54 -3.66 -51.00
N LYS A 472 -39.55 -4.02 -50.20
CA LYS A 472 -39.49 -3.88 -48.74
C LYS A 472 -38.48 -4.84 -48.11
N LEU A 473 -38.40 -6.07 -48.61
CA LEU A 473 -37.39 -7.04 -48.19
C LEU A 473 -35.98 -6.64 -48.63
N GLN A 474 -35.82 -6.06 -49.82
CA GLN A 474 -34.55 -5.52 -50.28
C GLN A 474 -34.07 -4.37 -49.38
N LYS A 475 -34.99 -3.47 -48.99
CA LYS A 475 -34.67 -2.34 -48.09
C LYS A 475 -34.38 -2.79 -46.66
N ALA A 476 -35.06 -3.83 -46.17
CA ALA A 476 -34.76 -4.45 -44.88
C ALA A 476 -33.40 -5.18 -44.91
N LEU A 477 -33.10 -5.88 -46.00
CA LEU A 477 -31.81 -6.53 -46.22
C LEU A 477 -30.66 -5.52 -46.30
N ASP A 478 -30.86 -4.38 -46.96
CA ASP A 478 -29.85 -3.33 -47.07
C ASP A 478 -29.62 -2.63 -45.71
N ASN A 479 -30.68 -2.44 -44.90
CA ASN A 479 -30.53 -1.96 -43.52
C ASN A 479 -29.77 -2.95 -42.63
N GLU A 480 -30.05 -4.25 -42.72
CA GLU A 480 -29.31 -5.26 -41.97
C GLU A 480 -27.86 -5.37 -42.44
N LYS A 481 -27.58 -5.26 -43.75
CA LYS A 481 -26.20 -5.18 -44.27
C LYS A 481 -25.46 -3.96 -43.73
N GLN A 482 -26.12 -2.81 -43.65
CA GLN A 482 -25.51 -1.60 -43.10
C GLN A 482 -25.22 -1.75 -41.60
N LYS A 483 -26.08 -2.46 -40.86
CA LYS A 483 -25.90 -2.80 -39.46
C LYS A 483 -24.75 -3.80 -39.24
N VAL A 484 -24.64 -4.82 -40.09
CA VAL A 484 -23.51 -5.77 -40.11
C VAL A 484 -22.20 -5.04 -40.39
N TYR A 485 -22.18 -4.09 -41.32
CA TYR A 485 -20.98 -3.29 -41.61
C TYR A 485 -20.56 -2.41 -40.42
N GLN A 486 -21.52 -1.86 -39.69
CA GLN A 486 -21.26 -1.08 -38.47
C GLN A 486 -20.75 -1.98 -37.33
N LEU A 487 -21.32 -3.18 -37.19
CA LEU A 487 -20.85 -4.16 -36.20
C LEU A 487 -19.44 -4.66 -36.54
N GLN A 488 -19.13 -4.95 -37.80
CA GLN A 488 -17.77 -5.30 -38.24
C GLN A 488 -16.77 -4.15 -38.03
N ALA A 489 -17.18 -2.90 -38.28
CA ALA A 489 -16.33 -1.74 -37.99
C ALA A 489 -16.08 -1.54 -36.49
N LEU A 490 -17.06 -1.90 -35.65
CA LEU A 490 -16.94 -1.83 -34.19
C LEU A 490 -16.10 -2.99 -33.64
N GLU A 491 -16.28 -4.19 -34.17
CA GLU A 491 -15.46 -5.38 -33.88
C GLU A 491 -14.00 -5.13 -34.23
N ASN A 492 -13.70 -4.57 -35.41
CA ASN A 492 -12.33 -4.21 -35.79
C ASN A 492 -11.72 -3.16 -34.84
N LYS A 493 -12.50 -2.19 -34.37
CA LYS A 493 -12.03 -1.20 -33.38
C LYS A 493 -11.78 -1.83 -32.01
N LEU A 494 -12.63 -2.77 -31.59
CA LEU A 494 -12.44 -3.50 -30.35
C LEU A 494 -11.22 -4.43 -30.43
N ASN A 495 -11.00 -5.10 -31.57
CA ASN A 495 -9.82 -5.95 -31.79
C ASN A 495 -8.51 -5.15 -31.77
N ILE A 496 -8.46 -3.98 -32.42
CA ILE A 496 -7.31 -3.07 -32.33
C ILE A 496 -7.08 -2.63 -30.87
N ARG A 497 -8.16 -2.34 -30.13
CA ARG A 497 -8.05 -1.96 -28.72
C ARG A 497 -7.57 -3.11 -27.84
N ILE A 498 -7.95 -4.35 -28.15
CA ILE A 498 -7.47 -5.55 -27.47
C ILE A 498 -5.98 -5.73 -27.75
N GLU A 499 -5.54 -5.62 -29.00
CA GLU A 499 -4.10 -5.70 -29.35
C GLU A 499 -3.26 -4.63 -28.64
N ASP A 500 -3.76 -3.39 -28.57
CA ASP A 500 -3.10 -2.30 -27.82
C ASP A 500 -2.99 -2.62 -26.32
N LEU A 501 -4.07 -3.10 -25.71
CA LEU A 501 -4.10 -3.48 -24.30
C LEU A 501 -3.20 -4.69 -24.02
N GLU A 502 -3.14 -5.67 -24.92
CA GLU A 502 -2.24 -6.82 -24.81
C GLU A 502 -0.76 -6.40 -24.92
N SER A 503 -0.46 -5.42 -25.79
CA SER A 503 0.86 -4.81 -25.91
C SER A 503 1.27 -4.07 -24.63
N GLU A 504 0.37 -3.25 -24.07
CA GLU A 504 0.58 -2.56 -22.79
C GLU A 504 0.79 -3.57 -21.64
N LEU A 505 0.02 -4.67 -21.61
CA LEU A 505 0.11 -5.70 -20.59
C LEU A 505 1.45 -6.46 -20.69
N ARG A 506 1.96 -6.72 -21.90
CA ARG A 506 3.31 -7.29 -22.11
C ARG A 506 4.41 -6.36 -21.59
N LEU A 507 4.34 -5.06 -21.90
CA LEU A 507 5.30 -4.06 -21.42
C LEU A 507 5.27 -3.92 -19.89
N ALA A 508 4.07 -3.93 -19.30
CA ALA A 508 3.90 -3.90 -17.85
C ALA A 508 4.50 -5.15 -17.19
N ASN A 509 4.23 -6.35 -17.73
CA ASN A 509 4.80 -7.60 -17.23
C ASN A 509 6.34 -7.61 -17.34
N GLN A 510 6.89 -7.08 -18.43
CA GLN A 510 8.34 -6.98 -18.59
C GLN A 510 8.96 -6.01 -17.57
N THR A 511 8.29 -4.88 -17.30
CA THR A 511 8.73 -3.91 -16.29
C THR A 511 8.68 -4.49 -14.87
N VAL A 512 7.65 -5.28 -14.56
CA VAL A 512 7.54 -6.01 -13.28
C VAL A 512 8.69 -7.02 -13.15
N GLN A 513 8.96 -7.80 -14.20
CA GLN A 513 10.03 -8.79 -14.19
C GLN A 513 11.43 -8.16 -14.05
N ASP A 514 11.66 -7.01 -14.68
CA ASP A 514 12.90 -6.26 -14.51
C ASP A 514 13.03 -5.66 -13.10
N SER A 515 11.93 -5.18 -12.52
CA SER A 515 11.90 -4.71 -11.12
C SER A 515 12.12 -5.84 -10.11
N GLU A 516 11.61 -7.03 -10.38
CA GLU A 516 11.87 -8.24 -9.58
C GLU A 516 13.34 -8.66 -9.64
N ARG A 517 13.96 -8.61 -10.82
CA ARG A 517 15.42 -8.85 -10.95
C ARG A 517 16.25 -7.80 -10.24
N GLU A 518 15.87 -6.53 -10.30
CA GLU A 518 16.56 -5.44 -9.59
C GLU A 518 16.46 -5.62 -8.07
N THR A 519 15.29 -6.01 -7.57
CA THR A 519 15.09 -6.29 -6.13
C THR A 519 15.82 -7.55 -5.67
N GLU A 520 15.95 -8.56 -6.52
CA GLU A 520 16.74 -9.76 -6.24
C GLU A 520 18.25 -9.44 -6.22
N ARG A 521 18.76 -8.61 -7.14
CA ARG A 521 20.13 -8.09 -7.09
C ARG A 521 20.39 -7.28 -5.82
N ALA A 522 19.51 -6.34 -5.49
CA ALA A 522 19.62 -5.54 -4.28
C ALA A 522 19.60 -6.41 -3.01
N ARG A 523 18.78 -7.48 -2.98
CA ARG A 523 18.78 -8.46 -1.88
C ARG A 523 20.09 -9.24 -1.78
N ASN A 524 20.63 -9.68 -2.91
CA ASN A 524 21.91 -10.39 -2.95
C ASN A 524 23.07 -9.49 -2.51
N GLU A 525 23.10 -8.23 -2.95
CA GLU A 525 24.06 -7.22 -2.49
C GLU A 525 23.93 -6.95 -0.99
N LEU A 526 22.69 -6.85 -0.47
CA LEU A 526 22.44 -6.65 0.96
C LEU A 526 22.85 -7.89 1.78
N GLN A 527 22.69 -9.08 1.22
CA GLN A 527 23.16 -10.34 1.82
C GLN A 527 24.68 -10.43 1.82
N ASP A 528 25.35 -10.02 0.74
CA ASP A 528 26.81 -9.97 0.66
C ASP A 528 27.38 -8.91 1.62
N VAL A 529 26.76 -7.74 1.74
CA VAL A 529 27.13 -6.72 2.73
C VAL A 529 26.91 -7.23 4.16
N ARG A 530 25.81 -7.93 4.43
CA ARG A 530 25.58 -8.57 5.74
C ARG A 530 26.62 -9.62 6.06
N ARG A 531 27.03 -10.42 5.08
CA ARG A 531 28.08 -11.44 5.22
C ARG A 531 29.47 -10.81 5.37
N GLN A 532 29.73 -9.66 4.77
CA GLN A 532 30.93 -8.85 5.01
C GLN A 532 30.93 -8.23 6.42
N LEU A 533 29.76 -7.82 6.93
CA LEU A 533 29.58 -7.33 8.30
C LEU A 533 29.72 -8.45 9.34
N GLU A 534 29.20 -9.65 9.08
CA GLU A 534 29.38 -10.83 9.95
C GLU A 534 30.82 -11.35 9.98
N ASN A 535 31.61 -11.10 8.92
CA ASN A 535 33.03 -11.44 8.87
C ASN A 535 33.94 -10.39 9.54
N GLN A 536 33.41 -9.27 10.03
CA GLN A 536 34.18 -8.37 10.89
C GLN A 536 34.16 -8.89 12.33
N HIS A 537 35.31 -9.45 12.75
CA HIS A 537 35.55 -9.75 14.16
C HIS A 537 35.40 -8.46 14.99
N PRO A 538 34.73 -8.49 16.15
CA PRO A 538 34.58 -7.30 16.98
C PRO A 538 35.96 -6.82 17.45
N LEU A 539 36.29 -5.56 17.11
CA LEU A 539 37.53 -4.89 17.51
C LEU A 539 37.73 -5.04 19.02
N THR A 540 38.76 -5.78 19.41
CA THR A 540 39.12 -5.94 20.82
C THR A 540 40.08 -4.82 21.22
N ALA A 541 40.10 -4.44 22.50
CA ALA A 541 40.85 -3.27 23.00
C ALA A 541 42.37 -3.28 22.71
N GLU A 542 42.96 -4.43 22.35
CA GLU A 542 44.37 -4.55 21.94
C GLU A 542 44.62 -4.23 20.45
N ASP A 543 43.60 -4.28 19.58
CA ASP A 543 43.73 -3.90 18.16
C ASP A 543 43.76 -2.38 17.95
N LEU A 544 43.24 -1.60 18.91
CA LEU A 544 43.18 -0.14 18.85
C LEU A 544 44.53 0.54 19.19
N LEU A 545 45.37 -0.09 20.01
CA LEU A 545 46.68 0.46 20.42
C LEU A 545 47.75 -0.64 20.43
N PRO A 546 48.38 -0.92 19.27
CA PRO A 546 49.48 -1.87 19.18
C PRO A 546 50.64 -1.51 20.12
N PRO A 547 51.38 -2.50 20.68
CA PRO A 547 52.51 -2.25 21.59
C PRO A 547 53.59 -1.31 21.03
N SER A 548 53.72 -1.22 19.71
CA SER A 548 54.64 -0.29 19.02
C SER A 548 54.29 1.18 19.23
N VAL A 549 53.03 1.53 19.49
CA VAL A 549 52.58 2.92 19.70
C VAL A 549 53.16 3.52 20.99
N PHE A 550 53.55 2.68 21.95
CA PHE A 550 54.13 3.11 23.22
C PHE A 550 55.66 3.25 23.19
N HIS A 551 56.30 2.94 22.05
CA HIS A 551 57.74 3.10 21.87
C HIS A 551 58.05 4.40 21.12
N CYS A 552 58.83 5.28 21.76
CA CYS A 552 59.32 6.53 21.17
C CYS A 552 60.85 6.55 21.31
N GLU A 553 61.57 6.63 20.19
CA GLU A 553 63.04 6.62 20.14
C GLU A 553 63.68 7.92 20.68
N GLU A 554 62.91 9.01 20.76
CA GLU A 554 63.38 10.30 21.27
C GLU A 554 63.44 10.37 22.79
N PHE A 555 62.80 9.42 23.51
CA PHE A 555 62.91 9.35 24.96
C PHE A 555 64.22 8.70 25.39
N ASP A 556 64.77 9.19 26.50
CA ASP A 556 65.97 8.60 27.07
C ASP A 556 65.72 7.13 27.46
N PRO A 557 66.76 6.27 27.42
CA PRO A 557 66.60 4.83 27.60
C PRO A 557 65.90 4.43 28.92
N ALA A 558 66.07 5.23 29.97
CA ALA A 558 65.45 4.99 31.28
C ALA A 558 63.93 5.25 31.27
N LEU A 559 63.48 6.34 30.64
CA LEU A 559 62.07 6.65 30.48
C LEU A 559 61.37 5.70 29.51
N SER A 560 62.01 5.39 28.36
CA SER A 560 61.47 4.45 27.37
C SER A 560 61.24 3.06 27.99
N SER A 561 62.20 2.55 28.78
CA SER A 561 62.05 1.29 29.53
C SER A 561 60.93 1.32 30.58
N ALA A 562 60.68 2.46 31.21
CA ALA A 562 59.59 2.62 32.17
C ALA A 562 58.21 2.64 31.50
N ILE A 563 58.10 3.30 30.34
CA ILE A 563 56.88 3.37 29.53
C ILE A 563 56.53 1.98 28.94
N VAL A 564 57.52 1.26 28.41
CA VAL A 564 57.32 -0.10 27.87
C VAL A 564 56.85 -1.08 28.94
N ARG A 565 57.33 -0.97 30.19
CA ARG A 565 56.82 -1.77 31.32
C ARG A 565 55.36 -1.50 31.65
N VAL A 566 54.90 -0.26 31.52
CA VAL A 566 53.49 0.11 31.71
C VAL A 566 52.64 -0.39 30.53
N ALA A 567 53.16 -0.31 29.31
CA ALA A 567 52.47 -0.73 28.09
C ALA A 567 52.27 -2.27 28.01
N ASN A 568 53.27 -3.04 28.43
CA ASN A 568 53.25 -4.51 28.40
C ASN A 568 52.45 -5.14 29.56
N ASN A 569 51.85 -4.33 30.43
CA ASN A 569 51.03 -4.84 31.52
C ASN A 569 49.61 -5.19 31.02
N ALA A 570 49.33 -6.48 30.82
CA ALA A 570 48.06 -6.99 30.33
C ALA A 570 46.86 -6.74 31.27
N ALA A 571 47.10 -6.45 32.55
CA ALA A 571 46.03 -6.18 33.52
C ALA A 571 45.46 -4.76 33.42
N LEU A 572 46.13 -3.86 32.68
CA LEU A 572 45.72 -2.46 32.54
C LEU A 572 44.92 -2.25 31.25
N GLN A 573 43.77 -1.58 31.36
CA GLN A 573 42.98 -1.13 30.21
C GLN A 573 43.74 -0.04 29.42
N PRO A 574 43.50 0.12 28.11
CA PRO A 574 44.23 1.08 27.25
C PRO A 574 44.29 2.52 27.80
N VAL A 575 43.18 3.03 28.35
CA VAL A 575 43.09 4.36 28.97
C VAL A 575 43.99 4.45 30.20
N SER A 576 44.03 3.40 31.02
CA SER A 576 44.89 3.30 32.19
C SER A 576 46.37 3.18 31.82
N LYS A 577 46.70 2.50 30.72
CA LYS A 577 48.07 2.44 30.18
C LYS A 577 48.55 3.83 29.78
N LEU A 578 47.78 4.56 28.97
CA LEU A 578 48.10 5.93 28.56
C LEU A 578 48.27 6.87 29.76
N HIS A 579 47.33 6.85 30.71
CA HIS A 579 47.40 7.70 31.90
C HIS A 579 48.65 7.42 32.75
N ASN A 580 49.01 6.14 32.95
CA ASN A 580 50.20 5.76 33.69
C ASN A 580 51.50 6.10 32.94
N CYS A 581 51.51 6.01 31.60
CA CYS A 581 52.63 6.48 30.78
C CYS A 581 52.82 8.00 30.93
N PHE A 582 51.77 8.81 30.83
CA PHE A 582 51.85 10.27 31.04
C PHE A 582 52.30 10.63 32.47
N LYS A 583 51.82 9.91 33.48
CA LYS A 583 52.26 10.09 34.87
C LYS A 583 53.75 9.77 35.04
N THR A 584 54.25 8.76 34.34
CA THR A 584 55.67 8.37 34.34
C THR A 584 56.53 9.43 33.66
N ILE A 585 56.10 9.94 32.51
CA ILE A 585 56.75 11.05 31.79
C ILE A 585 56.80 12.31 32.67
N ARG A 586 55.67 12.70 33.26
CA ARG A 586 55.59 13.87 34.16
C ARG A 586 56.52 13.72 35.36
N LYS A 587 56.59 12.53 35.97
CA LYS A 587 57.47 12.27 37.11
C LYS A 587 58.95 12.32 36.72
N HIS A 588 59.31 11.82 35.54
CA HIS A 588 60.68 11.82 35.05
C HIS A 588 61.20 13.23 34.80
N TYR A 589 60.49 14.02 33.98
CA TYR A 589 60.88 15.39 33.71
C TYR A 589 60.71 16.30 34.92
N GLY A 590 59.72 16.06 35.79
CA GLY A 590 59.60 16.76 37.07
C GLY A 590 60.84 16.59 37.96
N LYS A 591 61.41 15.38 38.00
CA LYS A 591 62.68 15.13 38.71
C LYS A 591 63.87 15.82 38.05
N GLN A 592 63.96 15.82 36.72
CA GLN A 592 65.05 16.51 36.02
C GLN A 592 64.98 18.03 36.22
N ILE A 593 63.79 18.62 36.17
CA ILE A 593 63.58 20.04 36.42
C ILE A 593 63.97 20.36 37.86
N GLN A 594 63.48 19.57 38.84
CA GLN A 594 63.86 19.77 40.24
C GLN A 594 65.37 19.67 40.46
N ALA A 595 66.04 18.65 39.91
CA ALA A 595 67.49 18.50 40.05
C ALA A 595 68.27 19.64 39.38
N ARG A 596 67.78 20.16 38.25
CA ARG A 596 68.37 21.33 37.59
C ARG A 596 68.20 22.59 38.44
N ASP A 597 67.00 22.80 38.99
CA ASP A 597 66.69 23.97 39.80
C ASP A 597 67.49 23.92 41.11
N GLU A 598 67.62 22.76 41.75
CA GLU A 598 68.52 22.55 42.90
C GLU A 598 69.99 22.85 42.56
N ALA A 599 70.48 22.44 41.39
CA ALA A 599 71.82 22.75 40.94
C ALA A 599 72.03 24.25 40.62
N LEU A 600 71.02 24.91 40.07
CA LEU A 600 71.02 26.35 39.83
C LEU A 600 71.02 27.14 41.14
N ASP A 601 70.19 26.75 42.11
CA ASP A 601 70.14 27.37 43.42
C ASP A 601 71.47 27.18 44.17
N GLN A 602 72.07 26.00 44.06
CA GLN A 602 73.39 25.74 44.62
C GLN A 602 74.46 26.65 43.97
N ALA A 603 74.49 26.72 42.63
CA ALA A 603 75.43 27.59 41.92
C ALA A 603 75.20 29.09 42.22
N PHE A 604 73.96 29.51 42.40
CA PHE A 604 73.60 30.88 42.77
C PHE A 604 74.10 31.20 44.19
N ASN A 605 73.86 30.29 45.15
CA ASN A 605 74.33 30.44 46.52
C ASN A 605 75.86 30.45 46.61
N GLU A 606 76.55 29.59 45.85
CA GLU A 606 78.01 29.57 45.76
C GLU A 606 78.54 30.88 45.17
N ASN A 607 77.96 31.38 44.08
CA ASN A 607 78.34 32.66 43.49
C ASN A 607 78.08 33.85 44.42
N GLN A 608 76.97 33.84 45.15
CA GLN A 608 76.66 34.90 46.11
C GLN A 608 77.62 34.87 47.31
N THR A 609 77.97 33.68 47.79
CA THR A 609 78.98 33.50 48.85
C THR A 609 80.34 34.01 48.38
N LEU A 610 80.78 33.64 47.17
CA LEU A 610 82.05 34.09 46.60
C LEU A 610 82.07 35.62 46.41
N SER A 611 80.98 36.20 45.90
CA SER A 611 80.84 37.65 45.73
C SER A 611 80.92 38.38 47.08
N ASN A 612 80.26 37.87 48.12
CA ASN A 612 80.33 38.43 49.48
C ASN A 612 81.73 38.33 50.07
N SER A 613 82.39 37.16 49.95
CA SER A 613 83.77 36.98 50.44
C SER A 613 84.77 37.86 49.70
N PHE A 614 84.62 38.02 48.39
CA PHE A 614 85.50 38.87 47.59
C PHE A 614 85.25 40.37 47.85
N ASN A 615 84.00 40.78 48.05
CA ASN A 615 83.66 42.13 48.49
C ASN A 615 84.27 42.44 49.87
N GLN A 616 84.15 41.51 50.82
CA GLN A 616 84.77 41.65 52.14
C GLN A 616 86.29 41.79 52.05
N PHE A 617 86.94 40.96 51.22
CA PHE A 617 88.38 41.06 50.97
C PHE A 617 88.77 42.44 50.39
N LEU A 618 88.02 42.98 49.44
CA LEU A 618 88.29 44.28 48.86
C LEU A 618 88.15 45.42 49.88
N VAL A 619 87.11 45.36 50.72
CA VAL A 619 86.90 46.33 51.80
C VAL A 619 88.05 46.26 52.82
N ASP A 620 88.41 45.06 53.27
CA ASP A 620 89.49 44.89 54.25
C ASP A 620 90.85 45.32 53.68
N ALA A 621 91.15 44.97 52.43
CA ALA A 621 92.39 45.33 51.76
C ALA A 621 92.49 46.83 51.47
N SER A 622 91.38 47.49 51.11
CA SER A 622 91.39 48.93 50.87
C SER A 622 91.56 49.71 52.16
N ILE A 623 90.83 49.35 53.23
CA ILE A 623 91.00 49.96 54.56
C ILE A 623 92.47 49.85 55.00
N ALA A 624 93.08 48.67 54.85
CA ALA A 624 94.49 48.47 55.22
C ALA A 624 95.49 49.32 54.41
N LEU A 625 95.13 49.76 53.20
CA LEU A 625 96.02 50.51 52.30
C LEU A 625 95.82 52.03 52.39
N ASN A 626 94.59 52.50 52.58
CA ASN A 626 94.26 53.92 52.50
C ASN A 626 93.18 54.41 53.49
N ASP A 627 92.83 53.60 54.50
CA ASP A 627 91.78 53.87 55.49
C ASP A 627 90.38 54.17 54.89
N GLN A 628 90.15 53.82 53.62
CA GLN A 628 88.86 53.96 52.94
C GLN A 628 88.33 52.59 52.48
N ALA A 629 87.06 52.33 52.76
CA ALA A 629 86.38 51.09 52.34
C ALA A 629 85.98 51.19 50.86
N ILE A 630 86.49 50.27 50.03
CA ILE A 630 86.16 50.16 48.61
C ILE A 630 85.36 48.88 48.44
N THR A 631 84.13 49.01 47.98
CA THR A 631 83.26 47.86 47.71
C THR A 631 83.56 47.26 46.33
N LEU A 632 83.08 46.04 46.09
CA LEU A 632 83.15 45.35 44.80
C LEU A 632 82.57 46.20 43.66
N GLN A 633 81.49 46.93 43.92
CA GLN A 633 80.85 47.79 42.92
C GLN A 633 81.69 49.02 42.61
N ASP A 634 82.39 49.58 43.61
CA ASP A 634 83.34 50.68 43.41
C ASP A 634 84.60 50.21 42.66
N PHE A 635 85.05 48.98 42.94
CA PHE A 635 86.22 48.37 42.31
C PHE A 635 86.05 48.26 40.78
N PHE A 636 84.89 47.79 40.31
CA PHE A 636 84.60 47.67 38.87
C PHE A 636 84.00 48.94 38.25
N GLY A 637 83.15 49.68 38.96
CA GLY A 637 82.39 50.80 38.41
C GLY A 637 83.14 52.14 38.40
N ASN A 638 83.99 52.40 39.40
CA ASN A 638 84.63 53.69 39.59
C ASN A 638 86.14 53.67 39.29
N ASN A 639 86.61 52.62 38.60
CA ASN A 639 88.01 52.37 38.30
C ASN A 639 88.90 52.40 39.57
N ALA A 640 88.31 52.09 40.74
CA ALA A 640 88.96 52.17 42.04
C ALA A 640 90.09 51.14 42.18
N GLY A 641 90.05 50.04 41.41
CA GLY A 641 91.15 49.10 41.29
C GLY A 641 92.46 49.75 40.79
N HIS A 642 92.39 50.68 39.83
CA HIS A 642 93.58 51.39 39.35
C HIS A 642 94.13 52.35 40.42
N LYS A 643 93.24 53.01 41.19
CA LYS A 643 93.63 53.89 42.30
C LYS A 643 94.36 53.13 43.41
N ILE A 644 93.87 51.95 43.78
CA ILE A 644 94.55 51.08 44.75
C ILE A 644 95.97 50.73 44.25
N VAL A 645 96.13 50.40 42.97
CA VAL A 645 97.43 50.07 42.39
C VAL A 645 98.36 51.29 42.35
N ASP A 646 97.87 52.47 42.00
CA ASP A 646 98.63 53.71 41.99
C ASP A 646 99.08 54.12 43.41
N GLU A 647 98.22 53.95 44.41
CA GLU A 647 98.55 54.21 45.81
C GLU A 647 99.60 53.23 46.34
N ILE A 648 99.51 51.94 46.00
CA ILE A 648 100.57 50.97 46.29
C ILE A 648 101.88 51.39 45.61
N ALA A 649 101.84 51.88 44.37
CA ALA A 649 103.03 52.36 43.67
C ALA A 649 103.62 53.61 44.34
N GLN A 650 102.79 54.55 44.80
CA GLN A 650 103.22 55.72 45.56
C GLN A 650 103.80 55.35 46.93
N LEU A 651 103.19 54.42 47.66
CA LEU A 651 103.71 53.89 48.92
C LEU A 651 105.11 53.29 48.73
N ARG A 652 105.33 52.54 47.64
CA ARG A 652 106.66 52.02 47.29
C ARG A 652 107.67 53.13 47.00
N LEU A 653 107.26 54.18 46.29
CA LEU A 653 108.10 55.34 45.98
C LEU A 653 108.45 56.13 47.26
N ASN A 654 107.46 56.38 48.12
CA ASN A 654 107.62 57.09 49.38
C ASN A 654 108.55 56.31 50.33
N HIS A 655 108.41 54.99 50.40
CA HIS A 655 109.32 54.15 51.17
C HIS A 655 110.77 54.24 50.64
N ALA A 656 110.97 54.28 49.32
CA ALA A 656 112.30 54.48 48.74
C ALA A 656 112.89 55.86 49.09
N ASN A 657 112.07 56.92 49.06
CA ASN A 657 112.47 58.27 49.44
C ASN A 657 112.82 58.39 50.92
N LEU A 658 112.02 57.81 51.81
CA LEU A 658 112.28 57.82 53.26
C LEU A 658 113.58 57.08 53.58
N ARG A 659 113.85 55.97 52.88
CA ARG A 659 115.10 55.24 53.02
C ARG A 659 116.31 56.08 52.59
N HIS A 660 116.20 56.81 51.49
CA HIS A 660 117.24 57.74 51.05
C HIS A 660 117.47 58.88 52.06
N GLN A 661 116.41 59.47 52.63
CA GLN A 661 116.54 60.52 53.66
C GLN A 661 117.21 59.98 54.93
N TYR A 662 116.87 58.77 55.36
CA TYR A 662 117.50 58.10 56.49
C TYR A 662 119.01 57.91 56.26
N ASP A 663 119.40 57.44 55.07
CA ASP A 663 120.81 57.26 54.72
C ASP A 663 121.58 58.60 54.70
N THR A 664 120.91 59.70 54.30
CA THR A 664 121.48 61.06 54.26
C THR A 664 121.70 61.62 55.68
N LEU A 665 120.70 61.50 56.55
CA LEU A 665 120.78 61.94 57.95
C LEU A 665 121.86 61.18 58.74
N LYS A 666 121.97 59.87 58.48
CA LYS A 666 123.03 59.04 59.06
C LYS A 666 124.42 59.53 58.64
N GLY A 667 124.58 60.00 57.39
CA GLY A 667 125.81 60.62 56.92
C GLY A 667 126.14 61.95 57.61
N PHE A 668 125.14 62.80 57.86
CA PHE A 668 125.34 64.12 58.49
C PHE A 668 125.77 64.02 59.95
N ILE A 669 125.20 63.08 60.72
CA ILE A 669 125.57 62.82 62.11
C ILE A 669 127.03 62.34 62.20
N SER A 670 127.46 61.50 61.25
CA SER A 670 128.87 61.05 61.16
C SER A 670 129.83 62.21 60.87
N LEU A 671 129.42 63.20 60.07
CA LEU A 671 130.24 64.37 59.75
C LEU A 671 130.32 65.34 60.95
N PHE A 672 129.21 65.61 61.63
CA PHE A 672 129.15 66.57 62.74
C PHE A 672 130.00 66.15 63.94
N GLN A 673 130.02 64.86 64.25
CA GLN A 673 130.89 64.30 65.31
C GLN A 673 132.38 64.39 64.98
N THR A 674 132.74 64.46 63.69
CA THR A 674 134.14 64.54 63.25
C THR A 674 134.69 65.97 63.33
N THR A 675 133.86 67.01 63.20
CA THR A 675 134.30 68.40 63.00
C THR A 675 134.41 69.24 64.28
N PHE A 676 133.52 69.05 65.26
CA PHE A 676 133.38 70.00 66.39
C PHE A 676 133.82 69.46 67.76
N GLY A 677 134.46 68.29 67.81
CA GLY A 677 135.05 67.75 69.03
C GLY A 677 136.16 68.59 69.72
N PRO A 678 137.07 69.32 69.02
CA PRO A 678 138.31 69.77 69.70
C PRO A 678 138.51 71.25 70.16
N TYR A 679 137.62 72.25 69.97
CA TYR A 679 138.03 73.68 70.10
C TYR A 679 137.18 74.64 71.00
N TYR A 680 137.35 74.61 72.33
CA TYR A 680 136.91 75.69 73.25
C TYR A 680 137.82 75.85 74.50
N PRO A 681 138.57 76.99 74.66
CA PRO A 681 138.86 77.66 75.98
C PRO A 681 138.90 79.26 75.97
N GLU A 682 138.97 79.93 77.16
CA GLU A 682 138.59 81.35 77.57
C GLU A 682 139.63 82.57 77.60
N GLY A 683 139.17 83.87 77.47
CA GLY A 683 139.32 85.12 78.36
C GLY A 683 140.34 86.34 78.22
N CYS A 684 139.95 87.67 78.35
CA CYS A 684 140.62 88.89 79.08
C CYS A 684 140.14 90.44 78.87
N PRO A 685 140.39 91.46 79.79
CA PRO A 685 139.86 92.91 79.83
C PRO A 685 140.75 94.16 80.34
N GLU A 686 140.55 95.47 79.95
CA GLU A 686 141.06 96.75 80.63
C GLU A 686 140.57 98.16 80.05
N LEU A 687 139.43 98.79 80.43
CA LEU A 687 138.95 100.10 79.84
C LEU A 687 138.40 101.19 80.81
N SER A 688 138.41 100.99 82.12
CA SER A 688 137.34 101.59 82.95
C SER A 688 137.55 102.98 83.58
N GLN A 689 138.67 103.71 83.40
CA GLN A 689 139.05 104.75 84.40
C GLN A 689 138.80 106.24 84.06
N GLN A 690 138.70 106.67 82.80
CA GLN A 690 138.64 108.11 82.44
C GLN A 690 137.28 108.81 82.65
N ILE A 691 136.25 108.10 83.12
CA ILE A 691 134.85 108.56 83.08
C ILE A 691 134.47 109.57 84.19
N ASN A 692 135.31 109.80 85.21
CA ASN A 692 134.81 110.39 86.47
C ASN A 692 134.77 111.93 86.59
N GLU A 693 135.61 112.71 85.91
CA GLU A 693 135.64 114.18 86.12
C GLU A 693 134.48 114.94 85.46
N VAL A 694 133.92 114.41 84.37
CA VAL A 694 132.76 114.98 83.66
C VAL A 694 131.49 115.02 84.54
N ARG A 695 131.44 114.27 85.65
CA ARG A 695 130.26 114.13 86.49
C ARG A 695 129.82 115.41 87.22
N LEU A 696 130.72 116.32 87.59
CA LEU A 696 130.36 117.35 88.58
C LEU A 696 129.53 118.50 87.98
N VAL A 697 129.85 118.95 86.77
CA VAL A 697 129.09 120.01 86.07
C VAL A 697 127.71 119.52 85.61
N LEU A 698 127.60 118.21 85.31
CA LEU A 698 126.33 117.55 85.01
C LEU A 698 125.31 117.67 86.15
N GLU A 699 125.77 117.74 87.40
CA GLU A 699 124.89 117.58 88.55
C GLU A 699 123.99 118.80 88.82
N ASN A 700 124.44 120.03 88.51
CA ASN A 700 123.60 121.22 88.68
C ASN A 700 122.55 121.38 87.57
N GLN A 701 122.86 121.02 86.32
CA GLN A 701 121.84 120.97 85.25
C GLN A 701 120.83 119.83 85.47
N LYS A 702 121.27 118.74 86.09
CA LYS A 702 120.43 117.58 86.41
C LYS A 702 119.26 117.94 87.31
N GLU A 703 119.42 118.88 88.24
CA GLU A 703 118.33 119.23 89.17
C GLU A 703 117.19 120.00 88.49
N ALA A 704 117.50 120.96 87.62
CA ALA A 704 116.49 121.66 86.80
C ALA A 704 115.84 120.73 85.75
N ILE A 705 116.63 119.82 85.17
CA ILE A 705 116.14 118.76 84.28
C ILE A 705 115.23 117.79 85.03
N ALA A 706 115.51 117.47 86.30
CA ALA A 706 114.72 116.52 87.07
C ALA A 706 113.27 116.99 87.26
N LEU A 707 113.05 118.27 87.54
CA LEU A 707 111.71 118.83 87.71
C LEU A 707 110.89 118.81 86.40
N ARG A 708 111.48 119.21 85.27
CA ARG A 708 110.83 119.11 83.95
C ARG A 708 110.62 117.66 83.51
N SER A 709 111.58 116.77 83.81
CA SER A 709 111.50 115.35 83.49
C SER A 709 110.37 114.65 84.25
N LYS A 710 110.10 115.08 85.50
CA LYS A 710 108.97 114.57 86.28
C LYS A 710 107.63 114.87 85.59
N LYS A 711 107.42 116.12 85.15
CA LYS A 711 106.21 116.54 84.41
C LYS A 711 106.05 115.82 83.06
N ILE A 712 107.16 115.62 82.34
CA ILE A 712 107.18 114.86 81.08
C ILE A 712 106.87 113.37 81.33
N HIS A 713 107.34 112.79 82.44
CA HIS A 713 107.06 111.40 82.78
C HIS A 713 105.58 111.17 83.04
N GLU A 714 104.93 112.08 83.78
CA GLU A 714 103.49 112.04 84.02
C GLU A 714 102.70 112.08 82.70
N LEU A 715 103.00 113.04 81.81
CA LEU A 715 102.34 113.12 80.51
C LEU A 715 102.63 111.91 79.60
N LYS A 716 103.87 111.40 79.58
CA LYS A 716 104.22 110.18 78.84
C LYS A 716 103.54 108.93 79.41
N ALA A 717 103.27 108.87 80.71
CA ALA A 717 102.55 107.76 81.32
C ALA A 717 101.08 107.77 80.87
N VAL A 718 100.45 108.95 80.86
CA VAL A 718 99.07 109.11 80.34
C VAL A 718 99.00 108.74 78.86
N VAL A 719 99.90 109.24 78.02
CA VAL A 719 99.92 108.93 76.57
C VAL A 719 100.19 107.44 76.32
N ARG A 720 101.06 106.79 77.10
CA ARG A 720 101.29 105.34 76.96
C ARG A 720 100.08 104.52 77.35
N SER A 721 99.39 104.90 78.42
CA SER A 721 98.17 104.24 78.88
C SER A 721 97.04 104.34 77.83
N THR A 722 96.82 105.53 77.27
CA THR A 722 95.79 105.73 76.23
C THR A 722 96.14 105.02 74.93
N ASN A 723 97.41 104.98 74.54
CA ASN A 723 97.84 104.28 73.32
C ASN A 723 97.77 102.74 73.47
N ALA A 724 98.05 102.22 74.67
CA ALA A 724 97.87 100.79 74.97
C ALA A 724 96.39 100.37 74.91
N THR A 725 95.49 101.18 75.47
CA THR A 725 94.04 100.92 75.41
C THR A 725 93.47 101.03 73.99
N LEU A 726 93.94 101.98 73.17
CA LEU A 726 93.54 102.06 71.76
C LEU A 726 94.02 100.85 70.94
N LYS A 727 95.25 100.37 71.16
CA LYS A 727 95.75 99.14 70.51
C LYS A 727 94.95 97.90 70.90
N SER A 728 94.58 97.76 72.18
CA SER A 728 93.73 96.63 72.62
C SER A 728 92.39 96.64 71.88
N LYS A 729 91.74 97.80 71.79
CA LYS A 729 90.48 97.95 71.06
C LYS A 729 90.62 97.70 69.56
N GLN A 730 91.74 98.11 68.96
CA GLN A 730 92.01 97.83 67.55
C GLN A 730 92.09 96.32 67.29
N VAL A 731 92.84 95.58 68.12
CA VAL A 731 92.95 94.11 68.00
C VAL A 731 91.59 93.43 68.22
N GLU A 732 90.79 93.90 69.18
CA GLU A 732 89.43 93.38 69.41
C GLU A 732 88.52 93.60 68.20
N PHE A 733 88.59 94.77 67.55
CA PHE A 733 87.82 95.04 66.32
C PHE A 733 88.33 94.25 65.12
N GLU A 734 89.64 94.05 64.97
CA GLU A 734 90.22 93.22 63.91
C GLU A 734 89.81 91.75 64.06
N ASN A 735 89.85 91.21 65.28
CA ASN A 735 89.38 89.84 65.56
C ASN A 735 87.89 89.68 65.30
N SER A 736 87.08 90.69 65.66
CA SER A 736 85.64 90.68 65.40
C SER A 736 85.34 90.73 63.89
N LEU A 737 86.04 91.58 63.13
CA LEU A 737 85.96 91.63 61.67
C LEU A 737 86.30 90.29 61.03
N HIS A 738 87.37 89.64 61.47
CA HIS A 738 87.78 88.34 60.92
C HIS A 738 86.72 87.26 61.20
N SER A 739 86.17 87.22 62.41
CA SER A 739 85.08 86.28 62.75
C SER A 739 83.80 86.51 61.92
N LEU A 740 83.49 87.77 61.61
CA LEU A 740 82.36 88.13 60.75
C LEU A 740 82.62 87.76 59.28
N GLU A 741 83.86 87.89 58.81
CA GLU A 741 84.26 87.44 57.47
C GLU A 741 84.16 85.91 57.32
N ASP A 742 84.61 85.15 58.32
CA ASP A 742 84.51 83.69 58.32
C ASP A 742 83.04 83.23 58.27
N VAL A 743 82.19 83.82 59.09
CA VAL A 743 80.73 83.53 59.08
C VAL A 743 80.10 83.92 57.75
N ASN A 744 80.50 85.04 57.15
CA ASN A 744 79.98 85.47 55.85
C ASN A 744 80.43 84.54 54.71
N ASN A 745 81.65 83.99 54.79
CA ASN A 745 82.16 82.99 53.86
C ASN A 745 81.42 81.66 53.99
N GLU A 746 81.16 81.19 55.22
CA GLU A 746 80.37 79.98 55.46
C GLU A 746 78.94 80.10 54.93
N LEU A 747 78.27 81.23 55.22
CA LEU A 747 76.92 81.51 54.72
C LEU A 747 76.88 81.60 53.19
N SER A 748 77.89 82.25 52.58
CA SER A 748 78.00 82.33 51.12
C SER A 748 78.18 80.94 50.48
N ASN A 749 79.01 80.08 51.08
CA ASN A 749 79.19 78.70 50.62
C ASN A 749 77.90 77.88 50.77
N LYS A 750 77.14 78.08 51.86
CA LYS A 750 75.86 77.39 52.07
C LYS A 750 74.79 77.85 51.09
N ILE A 751 74.70 79.15 50.79
CA ILE A 751 73.82 79.69 49.75
C ILE A 751 74.17 79.08 48.39
N ARG A 752 75.46 79.01 48.04
CA ARG A 752 75.91 78.41 46.78
C ARG A 752 75.56 76.92 46.69
N HIS A 753 75.72 76.16 47.78
CA HIS A 753 75.33 74.75 47.80
C HIS A 753 73.82 74.59 47.62
N LEU A 754 73.01 75.36 48.34
CA LEU A 754 71.54 75.31 48.21
C LEU A 754 71.08 75.73 46.81
N GLN A 755 71.73 76.72 46.19
CA GLN A 755 71.44 77.11 44.81
C GLN A 755 71.73 75.98 43.81
N ASN A 756 72.85 75.27 43.96
CA ASN A 756 73.19 74.14 43.11
C ASN A 756 72.21 72.97 43.28
N GLU A 757 71.82 72.68 44.51
CA GLU A 757 70.85 71.62 44.82
C GLU A 757 69.46 71.96 44.26
N ASN A 758 69.00 73.20 44.42
CA ASN A 758 67.72 73.66 43.88
C ASN A 758 67.70 73.59 42.35
N LYS A 759 68.83 73.92 41.69
CA LYS A 759 68.98 73.76 40.24
C LYS A 759 68.92 72.28 39.83
N SER A 760 69.61 71.39 40.54
CA SER A 760 69.57 69.95 40.28
C SER A 760 68.17 69.36 40.43
N LEU A 761 67.44 69.77 41.48
CA LEU A 761 66.06 69.34 41.71
C LEU A 761 65.12 69.89 40.63
N GLN A 762 65.35 71.10 40.14
CA GLN A 762 64.57 71.69 39.06
C GLN A 762 64.82 70.97 37.72
N ASP A 763 66.07 70.60 37.43
CA ASP A 763 66.42 69.80 36.25
C ASP A 763 65.81 68.39 36.31
N GLN A 764 65.82 67.75 37.48
CA GLN A 764 65.13 66.46 37.70
C GLN A 764 63.61 66.57 37.53
N ASN A 765 62.98 67.63 38.05
CA ASN A 765 61.54 67.85 37.87
C ASN A 765 61.18 68.05 36.39
N ASN A 766 62.02 68.76 35.64
CA ASN A 766 61.83 68.94 34.21
C ASN A 766 61.96 67.61 33.45
N GLN A 767 62.94 66.77 33.80
CA GLN A 767 63.08 65.43 33.23
C GLN A 767 61.87 64.54 33.52
N LEU A 768 61.43 64.47 34.78
CA LEU A 768 60.25 63.70 35.16
C LEU A 768 58.98 64.21 34.46
N THR A 769 58.85 65.51 34.25
CA THR A 769 57.73 66.09 33.50
C THR A 769 57.73 65.66 32.03
N VAL A 770 58.90 65.63 31.39
CA VAL A 770 59.04 65.13 30.01
C VAL A 770 58.74 63.63 29.93
N GLU A 771 59.22 62.86 30.90
CA GLU A 771 58.98 61.42 30.97
C GLU A 771 57.49 61.09 31.16
N ILE A 772 56.81 61.83 32.04
CA ILE A 772 55.35 61.73 32.23
C ILE A 772 54.62 62.06 30.93
N ASN A 773 55.01 63.13 30.21
CA ASN A 773 54.37 63.49 28.96
C ASN A 773 54.56 62.41 27.88
N ASN A 774 55.75 61.84 27.77
CA ASN A 774 56.03 60.75 26.83
C ASN A 774 55.18 59.51 27.15
N VAL A 775 55.15 59.08 28.41
CA VAL A 775 54.33 57.95 28.86
C VAL A 775 52.85 58.21 28.63
N THR A 776 52.39 59.46 28.83
CA THR A 776 50.99 59.84 28.58
C THR A 776 50.65 59.74 27.09
N GLN A 777 51.56 60.19 26.22
CA GLN A 777 51.37 60.15 24.77
C GLN A 777 51.44 58.72 24.22
N GLU A 778 52.32 57.87 24.74
CA GLU A 778 52.36 56.44 24.44
C GLU A 778 51.08 55.73 24.90
N ARG A 779 50.56 56.09 26.08
CA ARG A 779 49.28 55.55 26.58
C ARG A 779 48.12 55.94 25.67
N GLU A 780 48.02 57.20 25.24
CA GLU A 780 46.97 57.67 24.33
C GLU A 780 47.06 56.98 22.95
N GLN A 781 48.27 56.75 22.43
CA GLN A 781 48.46 56.01 21.18
C GLN A 781 48.06 54.54 21.31
N LEU A 782 48.43 53.88 22.41
CA LEU A 782 48.02 52.51 22.69
C LEU A 782 46.50 52.40 22.88
N GLU A 783 45.89 53.34 23.60
CA GLU A 783 44.44 53.41 23.81
C GLU A 783 43.70 53.60 22.47
N SER A 784 44.20 54.50 21.61
CA SER A 784 43.66 54.67 20.25
C SER A 784 43.79 53.40 19.40
N THR A 785 44.92 52.69 19.50
CA THR A 785 45.16 51.46 18.73
C THR A 785 44.25 50.33 19.20
N ILE A 786 44.09 50.18 20.53
CA ILE A 786 43.17 49.20 21.13
C ILE A 786 41.74 49.49 20.70
N ILE A 787 41.29 50.75 20.75
CA ILE A 787 39.93 51.13 20.30
C ILE A 787 39.73 50.77 18.82
N GLN A 788 40.71 51.06 17.98
CA GLN A 788 40.63 50.79 16.54
C GLN A 788 40.59 49.28 16.24
N GLU A 789 41.41 48.47 16.92
CA GLU A 789 41.37 47.01 16.84
C GLU A 789 40.05 46.43 17.36
N GLN A 790 39.48 47.02 18.42
CA GLN A 790 38.19 46.62 18.97
C GLN A 790 37.05 46.92 18.01
N ASP A 791 37.07 48.07 17.35
CA ASP A 791 36.09 48.45 16.33
C ASP A 791 36.20 47.58 15.07
N GLU A 792 37.41 47.26 14.61
CA GLU A 792 37.63 46.31 13.50
C GLU A 792 37.15 44.89 13.84
N GLN A 793 37.44 44.41 15.06
CA GLN A 793 36.93 43.13 15.54
C GLN A 793 35.41 43.11 15.64
N ASN A 794 34.79 44.15 16.21
CA ASN A 794 33.33 44.26 16.30
C ASN A 794 32.70 44.30 14.91
N ASN A 795 33.25 45.07 13.98
CA ASN A 795 32.75 45.12 12.60
C ASN A 795 32.88 43.77 11.90
N SER A 796 33.99 43.05 12.08
CA SER A 796 34.17 41.69 11.57
C SER A 796 33.19 40.68 12.19
N LEU A 797 32.90 40.81 13.49
CA LEU A 797 31.92 39.97 14.19
C LEU A 797 30.51 40.25 13.65
N ILE A 798 30.14 41.52 13.50
CA ILE A 798 28.85 41.95 12.94
C ILE A 798 28.70 41.44 11.51
N GLU A 799 29.75 41.54 10.69
CA GLU A 799 29.71 41.06 9.30
C GLU A 799 29.58 39.53 9.23
N ASN A 800 30.28 38.79 10.10
CA ASN A 800 30.13 37.34 10.21
C ASN A 800 28.73 36.93 10.69
N PHE A 801 28.18 37.59 11.72
CA PHE A 801 26.81 37.35 12.16
C PHE A 801 25.80 37.68 11.07
N HIS A 802 26.00 38.76 10.31
CA HIS A 802 25.12 39.11 9.20
C HIS A 802 25.19 38.07 8.07
N LYS A 803 26.38 37.54 7.78
CA LYS A 803 26.57 36.43 6.83
C LYS A 803 25.86 35.15 7.28
N GLN A 804 25.98 34.82 8.56
CA GLN A 804 25.35 33.64 9.15
C GLN A 804 23.83 33.79 9.22
N GLU A 805 23.33 34.98 9.55
CA GLU A 805 21.91 35.33 9.48
C GLU A 805 21.37 35.19 8.05
N LEU A 806 22.10 35.70 7.05
CA LEU A 806 21.75 35.53 5.62
C LEU A 806 21.72 34.06 5.21
N GLN A 807 22.68 33.25 5.65
CA GLN A 807 22.70 31.81 5.39
C GLN A 807 21.48 31.12 6.01
N TYR A 808 21.21 31.34 7.30
CA TYR A 808 20.04 30.75 7.95
C TYR A 808 18.73 31.23 7.34
N LYS A 809 18.64 32.49 6.93
CA LYS A 809 17.45 33.05 6.27
C LYS A 809 17.23 32.42 4.89
N HIS A 810 18.31 32.16 4.14
CA HIS A 810 18.25 31.45 2.88
C HIS A 810 17.86 29.98 3.07
N GLU A 811 18.41 29.31 4.10
CA GLU A 811 18.05 27.94 4.49
C GLU A 811 16.58 27.84 4.92
N LEU A 812 16.10 28.81 5.71
CA LEU A 812 14.69 28.93 6.09
C LEU A 812 13.79 29.15 4.88
N GLN A 813 14.22 29.95 3.90
CA GLN A 813 13.47 30.11 2.64
C GLN A 813 13.40 28.80 1.87
N THR A 814 14.51 28.10 1.68
CA THR A 814 14.53 26.81 0.95
C THR A 814 13.71 25.75 1.67
N LYS A 815 13.81 25.66 3.00
CA LYS A 815 12.98 24.74 3.80
C LYS A 815 11.50 25.11 3.75
N ASN A 816 11.14 26.39 3.79
CA ASN A 816 9.75 26.82 3.61
C ASN A 816 9.22 26.51 2.21
N GLU A 817 10.03 26.64 1.17
CA GLU A 817 9.67 26.24 -0.20
C GLU A 817 9.48 24.73 -0.33
N GLN A 818 10.37 23.93 0.27
CA GLN A 818 10.20 22.48 0.37
C GLN A 818 8.91 22.11 1.13
N ILE A 819 8.64 22.75 2.27
CA ILE A 819 7.39 22.54 3.02
C ILE A 819 6.17 22.91 2.17
N LYS A 820 6.24 24.01 1.40
CA LYS A 820 5.16 24.42 0.50
C LYS A 820 4.93 23.41 -0.62
N GLN A 821 5.99 22.90 -1.23
CA GLN A 821 5.91 21.84 -2.25
C GLN A 821 5.35 20.53 -1.67
N LEU A 822 5.80 20.12 -0.48
CA LEU A 822 5.29 18.93 0.20
C LEU A 822 3.80 19.09 0.53
N ARG A 823 3.37 20.26 1.03
CA ARG A 823 1.95 20.56 1.28
C ARG A 823 1.11 20.50 0.00
N LEU A 824 1.62 21.01 -1.12
CA LEU A 824 0.94 20.90 -2.41
C LEU A 824 0.83 19.44 -2.88
N SER A 825 1.88 18.64 -2.69
CA SER A 825 1.85 17.21 -3.03
C SER A 825 0.87 16.44 -2.15
N VAL A 826 0.85 16.70 -0.83
CA VAL A 826 -0.12 16.12 0.11
C VAL A 826 -1.54 16.48 -0.31
N SER A 827 -1.81 17.76 -0.62
CA SER A 827 -3.12 18.19 -1.12
C SER A 827 -3.50 17.50 -2.44
N SER A 828 -2.56 17.26 -3.36
CA SER A 828 -2.85 16.50 -4.59
C SER A 828 -3.19 15.04 -4.30
N TYR A 829 -2.49 14.41 -3.35
CA TYR A 829 -2.77 13.04 -2.95
C TYR A 829 -4.09 12.92 -2.20
N GLU A 830 -4.42 13.87 -1.33
CA GLU A 830 -5.72 13.94 -0.65
C GLU A 830 -6.87 14.06 -1.66
N ASN A 831 -6.72 14.92 -2.67
CA ASN A 831 -7.71 15.04 -3.75
C ASN A 831 -7.85 13.74 -4.56
N GLU A 832 -6.75 13.05 -4.84
CA GLU A 832 -6.77 11.79 -5.58
C GLU A 832 -7.40 10.66 -4.74
N VAL A 833 -7.10 10.60 -3.45
CA VAL A 833 -7.75 9.69 -2.49
C VAL A 833 -9.25 9.97 -2.42
N GLN A 834 -9.66 11.24 -2.45
CA GLN A 834 -11.07 11.62 -2.42
C GLN A 834 -11.80 11.20 -3.71
N LYS A 835 -11.17 11.35 -4.89
CA LYS A 835 -11.72 10.82 -6.15
C LYS A 835 -11.83 9.30 -6.13
N GLN A 836 -10.80 8.61 -5.63
CA GLN A 836 -10.83 7.15 -5.48
C GLN A 836 -11.97 6.71 -4.55
N HIS A 837 -12.20 7.41 -3.44
CA HIS A 837 -13.34 7.16 -2.56
C HIS A 837 -14.68 7.37 -3.26
N GLN A 838 -14.83 8.44 -4.05
CA GLN A 838 -16.04 8.69 -4.83
C GLN A 838 -16.28 7.59 -5.87
N LEU A 839 -15.22 7.13 -6.55
CA LEU A 839 -15.29 6.02 -7.51
C LEU A 839 -15.63 4.70 -6.82
N ILE A 840 -15.04 4.40 -5.67
CA ILE A 840 -15.38 3.20 -4.88
C ILE A 840 -16.85 3.26 -4.45
N ASN A 841 -17.35 4.42 -4.05
CA ASN A 841 -18.74 4.58 -3.69
C ASN A 841 -19.66 4.38 -4.89
N SER A 842 -19.36 4.95 -6.06
CA SER A 842 -20.18 4.74 -7.26
C SER A 842 -20.18 3.28 -7.72
N LEU A 843 -19.03 2.60 -7.65
CA LEU A 843 -18.91 1.17 -7.93
C LEU A 843 -19.68 0.31 -6.92
N LYS A 844 -19.69 0.67 -5.63
CA LYS A 844 -20.52 0.00 -4.62
C LYS A 844 -22.01 0.15 -4.91
N THR A 845 -22.47 1.35 -5.27
CA THR A 845 -23.88 1.58 -5.63
C THR A 845 -24.26 0.81 -6.89
N SER A 846 -23.39 0.79 -7.90
CA SER A 846 -23.62 0.01 -9.13
C SER A 846 -23.64 -1.50 -8.85
N ARG A 847 -22.75 -2.00 -7.99
CA ARG A 847 -22.78 -3.41 -7.56
C ARG A 847 -24.08 -3.73 -6.84
N GLN A 848 -24.54 -2.86 -5.93
CA GLN A 848 -25.80 -3.05 -5.22
C GLN A 848 -27.00 -3.08 -6.19
N GLN A 849 -27.01 -2.22 -7.22
CA GLN A 849 -28.04 -2.25 -8.27
C GLN A 849 -27.98 -3.58 -9.06
N ARG A 850 -26.79 -4.04 -9.44
CA ARG A 850 -26.62 -5.34 -10.11
C ARG A 850 -27.03 -6.52 -9.24
N ASP A 851 -26.72 -6.48 -7.95
CA ASP A 851 -27.13 -7.51 -6.98
C ASP A 851 -28.68 -7.54 -6.85
N GLN A 852 -29.34 -6.38 -6.89
CA GLN A 852 -30.81 -6.28 -6.92
C GLN A 852 -31.41 -6.80 -8.23
N GLU A 853 -30.83 -6.42 -9.38
CA GLU A 853 -31.24 -6.95 -10.69
C GLU A 853 -31.10 -8.47 -10.74
N TYR A 854 -29.99 -8.99 -10.23
CA TYR A 854 -29.74 -10.43 -10.18
C TYR A 854 -30.74 -11.16 -9.27
N ALA A 855 -31.02 -10.61 -8.09
CA ALA A 855 -32.03 -11.17 -7.19
C ALA A 855 -33.43 -11.17 -7.82
N GLU A 856 -33.80 -10.10 -8.53
CA GLU A 856 -35.08 -10.04 -9.24
C GLU A 856 -35.13 -11.00 -10.43
N LEU A 857 -34.04 -11.11 -11.21
CA LEU A 857 -33.97 -12.08 -12.31
C LEU A 857 -34.08 -13.52 -11.80
N GLN A 858 -33.45 -13.82 -10.65
CA GLN A 858 -33.54 -15.13 -10.02
C GLN A 858 -34.94 -15.39 -9.45
N ARG A 859 -35.63 -14.36 -8.94
CA ARG A 859 -37.04 -14.45 -8.55
C ARG A 859 -37.92 -14.77 -9.76
N VAL A 860 -37.72 -14.08 -10.88
CA VAL A 860 -38.48 -14.29 -12.13
C VAL A 860 -38.21 -15.67 -12.73
N LEU A 861 -36.96 -16.15 -12.71
CA LEU A 861 -36.62 -17.51 -13.15
C LEU A 861 -37.32 -18.56 -12.28
N ASN A 862 -37.27 -18.42 -10.96
CA ASN A 862 -37.98 -19.32 -10.06
C ASN A 862 -39.50 -19.28 -10.29
N GLU A 863 -40.09 -18.10 -10.52
CA GLU A 863 -41.51 -17.99 -10.86
C GLU A 863 -41.84 -18.68 -12.18
N HIS A 864 -41.00 -18.52 -13.20
CA HIS A 864 -41.17 -19.19 -14.48
C HIS A 864 -41.07 -20.71 -14.35
N ASP A 865 -40.11 -21.20 -13.56
CA ASP A 865 -39.95 -22.63 -13.27
C ASP A 865 -41.18 -23.18 -12.52
N VAL A 866 -41.68 -22.46 -11.50
CA VAL A 866 -42.91 -22.83 -10.80
C VAL A 866 -44.08 -22.89 -11.78
N VAL A 867 -44.30 -21.86 -12.60
CA VAL A 867 -45.39 -21.84 -13.59
C VAL A 867 -45.24 -22.97 -14.62
N ALA A 868 -44.01 -23.27 -15.06
CA ALA A 868 -43.75 -24.37 -15.98
C ALA A 868 -44.05 -25.73 -15.32
N THR A 869 -43.67 -25.93 -14.06
CA THR A 869 -43.99 -27.15 -13.31
C THR A 869 -45.49 -27.31 -13.09
N GLU A 870 -46.20 -26.25 -12.70
CA GLU A 870 -47.66 -26.25 -12.55
C GLU A 870 -48.36 -26.59 -13.87
N ARG A 871 -47.87 -26.04 -14.99
CA ARG A 871 -48.39 -26.35 -16.32
C ARG A 871 -48.15 -27.81 -16.69
N LEU A 872 -46.95 -28.35 -16.46
CA LEU A 872 -46.65 -29.76 -16.71
C LEU A 872 -47.48 -30.68 -15.84
N GLU A 873 -47.72 -30.34 -14.57
CA GLU A 873 -48.61 -31.09 -13.69
C GLU A 873 -50.07 -31.04 -14.17
N ALA A 874 -50.54 -29.88 -14.61
CA ALA A 874 -51.89 -29.73 -15.17
C ALA A 874 -52.06 -30.53 -16.47
N GLU A 875 -51.08 -30.49 -17.38
CA GLU A 875 -51.07 -31.28 -18.62
C GLU A 875 -51.02 -32.79 -18.29
N LYS A 876 -50.17 -33.22 -17.36
CA LYS A 876 -50.12 -34.62 -16.88
C LYS A 876 -51.44 -35.06 -16.29
N LYS A 877 -52.09 -34.23 -15.47
CA LYS A 877 -53.40 -34.53 -14.87
C LYS A 877 -54.48 -34.65 -15.95
N ASN A 878 -54.48 -33.75 -16.93
CA ASN A 878 -55.42 -33.80 -18.06
C ASN A 878 -55.21 -35.05 -18.93
N ILE A 879 -53.95 -35.38 -19.27
CA ILE A 879 -53.61 -36.60 -20.00
C ILE A 879 -54.03 -37.85 -19.20
N THR A 880 -53.76 -37.88 -17.90
CA THR A 880 -54.19 -38.99 -17.03
C THR A 880 -55.71 -39.12 -17.03
N GLN A 881 -56.43 -38.01 -16.89
CA GLN A 881 -57.89 -37.99 -16.90
C GLN A 881 -58.48 -38.43 -18.25
N THR A 882 -57.87 -38.03 -19.37
CA THR A 882 -58.32 -38.47 -20.71
C THR A 882 -58.07 -39.97 -20.92
N PHE A 883 -56.93 -40.50 -20.47
CA PHE A 883 -56.67 -41.94 -20.50
C PHE A 883 -57.60 -42.73 -19.56
N GLU A 884 -57.86 -42.24 -18.35
CA GLU A 884 -58.81 -42.87 -17.43
C GLU A 884 -60.23 -42.91 -18.02
N ASN A 885 -60.66 -41.81 -18.63
CA ASN A 885 -61.94 -41.75 -19.32
C ASN A 885 -62.00 -42.71 -20.51
N ALA A 886 -60.95 -42.77 -21.34
CA ALA A 886 -60.88 -43.71 -22.46
C ALA A 886 -60.86 -45.18 -22.00
N LEU A 887 -60.14 -45.48 -20.91
CA LEU A 887 -60.13 -46.81 -20.30
C LEU A 887 -61.50 -47.18 -19.73
N LYS A 888 -62.20 -46.22 -19.12
CA LYS A 888 -63.57 -46.42 -18.63
C LYS A 888 -64.52 -46.69 -19.79
N GLU A 889 -64.45 -45.90 -20.86
CA GLU A 889 -65.28 -46.11 -22.05
C GLU A 889 -65.00 -47.46 -22.72
N LEU A 890 -63.73 -47.86 -22.83
CA LEU A 890 -63.34 -49.18 -23.32
C LEU A 890 -63.86 -50.32 -22.43
N LYS A 891 -63.81 -50.14 -21.10
CA LYS A 891 -64.39 -51.10 -20.15
C LYS A 891 -65.91 -51.21 -20.35
N ASP A 892 -66.61 -50.09 -20.42
CA ASP A 892 -68.06 -50.04 -20.63
C ASP A 892 -68.44 -50.69 -21.98
N GLN A 893 -67.66 -50.45 -23.05
CA GLN A 893 -67.83 -51.11 -24.34
C GLN A 893 -67.58 -52.62 -24.25
N CYS A 894 -66.52 -53.06 -23.57
CA CYS A 894 -66.25 -54.48 -23.37
C CYS A 894 -67.37 -55.17 -22.58
N GLU A 895 -67.92 -54.49 -21.56
CA GLU A 895 -69.02 -55.00 -20.74
C GLU A 895 -70.33 -55.06 -21.53
N LYS A 896 -70.59 -54.06 -22.38
CA LYS A 896 -71.69 -54.08 -23.34
C LYS A 896 -71.55 -55.22 -24.35
N HIS A 897 -70.39 -55.39 -24.97
CA HIS A 897 -70.12 -56.51 -25.88
C HIS A 897 -70.28 -57.86 -25.19
N ARG A 898 -69.81 -57.99 -23.94
CA ARG A 898 -70.03 -59.20 -23.13
C ARG A 898 -71.53 -59.47 -22.91
N SER A 899 -72.31 -58.44 -22.60
CA SER A 899 -73.77 -58.54 -22.47
C SER A 899 -74.44 -58.94 -23.80
N ASP A 900 -74.03 -58.34 -24.92
CA ASP A 900 -74.58 -58.63 -26.24
C ASP A 900 -74.24 -60.06 -26.68
N VAL A 901 -73.01 -60.53 -26.43
CA VAL A 901 -72.63 -61.94 -26.67
C VAL A 901 -73.48 -62.88 -25.82
N GLN A 902 -73.73 -62.56 -24.55
CA GLN A 902 -74.60 -63.36 -23.69
C GLN A 902 -76.05 -63.41 -24.22
N LYS A 903 -76.59 -62.28 -24.69
CA LYS A 903 -77.92 -62.22 -25.31
C LYS A 903 -77.98 -63.02 -26.61
N MET A 904 -76.97 -62.89 -27.48
CA MET A 904 -76.89 -63.66 -28.72
C MET A 904 -76.79 -65.15 -28.41
N ALA A 905 -75.97 -65.57 -27.45
CA ALA A 905 -75.88 -66.98 -27.05
C ALA A 905 -77.23 -67.51 -26.54
N ALA A 906 -77.98 -66.72 -25.76
CA ALA A 906 -79.32 -67.08 -25.32
C ALA A 906 -80.31 -67.19 -26.49
N GLN A 907 -80.28 -66.24 -27.44
CA GLN A 907 -81.11 -66.28 -28.64
C GLN A 907 -80.76 -67.46 -29.56
N VAL A 908 -79.47 -67.77 -29.73
CA VAL A 908 -79.02 -68.95 -30.48
C VAL A 908 -79.56 -70.21 -29.83
N SER A 909 -79.42 -70.38 -28.52
CA SER A 909 -79.99 -71.52 -27.78
C SER A 909 -81.52 -71.63 -27.96
N GLU A 910 -82.25 -70.51 -27.87
CA GLU A 910 -83.70 -70.48 -28.08
C GLU A 910 -84.09 -70.86 -29.52
N THR A 911 -83.34 -70.36 -30.52
CA THR A 911 -83.58 -70.68 -31.93
C THR A 911 -83.22 -72.13 -32.26
N GLU A 912 -82.16 -72.68 -31.69
CA GLU A 912 -81.81 -74.10 -31.81
C GLU A 912 -82.91 -74.99 -31.21
N LEU A 913 -83.45 -74.62 -30.04
CA LEU A 913 -84.57 -75.32 -29.42
C LEU A 913 -85.82 -75.29 -30.32
N LYS A 914 -86.18 -74.13 -30.87
CA LYS A 914 -87.30 -73.99 -31.82
C LYS A 914 -87.07 -74.82 -33.08
N ASN A 915 -85.84 -74.83 -33.60
CA ASN A 915 -85.51 -75.60 -34.79
C ASN A 915 -85.61 -77.11 -34.53
N ALA A 916 -85.18 -77.57 -33.35
CA ALA A 916 -85.38 -78.96 -32.92
C ALA A 916 -86.87 -79.34 -32.80
N GLN A 917 -87.69 -78.44 -32.24
CA GLN A 917 -89.15 -78.63 -32.14
C GLN A 917 -89.80 -78.72 -33.53
N VAL A 918 -89.49 -77.78 -34.43
CA VAL A 918 -90.00 -77.80 -35.82
C VAL A 918 -89.54 -79.06 -36.55
N GLN A 919 -88.30 -79.50 -36.36
CA GLN A 919 -87.80 -80.73 -36.96
C GLN A 919 -88.55 -81.96 -36.43
N GLN A 920 -88.92 -81.97 -35.14
CA GLN A 920 -89.75 -83.02 -34.55
C GLN A 920 -91.16 -83.00 -35.14
N GLU A 921 -91.78 -81.83 -35.28
CA GLU A 921 -93.10 -81.67 -35.94
C GLU A 921 -93.06 -82.14 -37.40
N ILE A 922 -92.04 -81.76 -38.18
CA ILE A 922 -91.83 -82.23 -39.56
C ILE A 922 -91.77 -83.76 -39.60
N ASN A 923 -91.09 -84.39 -38.63
CA ASN A 923 -91.02 -85.85 -38.56
C ASN A 923 -92.37 -86.49 -38.23
N VAL A 924 -93.18 -85.88 -37.37
CA VAL A 924 -94.56 -86.32 -37.07
C VAL A 924 -95.42 -86.22 -38.34
N VAL A 925 -95.44 -85.06 -38.99
CA VAL A 925 -96.19 -84.85 -40.23
C VAL A 925 -95.74 -85.79 -41.34
N ARG A 926 -94.44 -86.09 -41.46
CA ARG A 926 -93.93 -87.09 -42.41
C ARG A 926 -94.43 -88.50 -42.10
N LYS A 927 -94.52 -88.89 -40.82
CA LYS A 927 -95.10 -90.18 -40.42
C LYS A 927 -96.58 -90.25 -40.75
N GLU A 928 -97.33 -89.19 -40.46
CA GLU A 928 -98.76 -89.09 -40.79
C GLU A 928 -98.98 -89.13 -42.30
N LYS A 929 -98.19 -88.39 -43.09
CA LYS A 929 -98.22 -88.44 -44.55
C LYS A 929 -98.01 -89.86 -45.07
N ARG A 930 -96.97 -90.57 -44.59
CA ARG A 930 -96.73 -91.97 -44.98
C ARG A 930 -97.89 -92.90 -44.63
N LYS A 931 -98.50 -92.68 -43.46
CA LYS A 931 -99.68 -93.44 -43.03
C LYS A 931 -100.86 -93.21 -44.00
N MET A 932 -101.16 -91.95 -44.31
CA MET A 932 -102.22 -91.58 -45.27
C MET A 932 -101.93 -92.10 -46.68
N GLU A 933 -100.69 -92.02 -47.16
CA GLU A 933 -100.29 -92.60 -48.46
C GLU A 933 -100.53 -94.12 -48.51
N THR A 934 -100.24 -94.82 -47.42
CA THR A 934 -100.48 -96.27 -47.31
C THR A 934 -101.98 -96.58 -47.30
N GLU A 935 -102.78 -95.81 -46.58
CA GLU A 935 -104.24 -95.95 -46.55
C GLU A 935 -104.86 -95.69 -47.93
N VAL A 936 -104.44 -94.64 -48.64
CA VAL A 936 -104.88 -94.34 -50.01
C VAL A 936 -104.51 -95.46 -50.98
N SER A 937 -103.29 -96.01 -50.88
CA SER A 937 -102.86 -97.15 -51.69
C SER A 937 -103.71 -98.39 -51.44
N ASN A 938 -103.98 -98.71 -50.16
CA ASN A 938 -104.85 -99.83 -49.80
C ASN A 938 -106.28 -99.64 -50.33
N MET A 939 -106.81 -98.43 -50.23
CA MET A 939 -108.15 -98.10 -50.72
C MET A 939 -108.24 -98.21 -52.24
N LYS A 940 -107.20 -97.76 -52.96
CA LYS A 940 -107.09 -97.92 -54.41
C LYS A 940 -107.07 -99.39 -54.81
N ASN A 941 -106.30 -100.23 -54.12
CA ASN A 941 -106.26 -101.67 -54.36
C ASN A 941 -107.61 -102.35 -54.09
N GLN A 942 -108.34 -101.90 -53.07
CA GLN A 942 -109.68 -102.40 -52.75
C GLN A 942 -110.69 -102.03 -53.84
N LEU A 943 -110.73 -100.77 -54.26
CA LEU A 943 -111.59 -100.32 -55.37
C LEU A 943 -111.27 -101.04 -56.68
N GLU A 944 -110.00 -101.33 -56.97
CA GLU A 944 -109.61 -102.06 -58.17
C GLU A 944 -110.07 -103.53 -58.13
N ARG A 945 -110.05 -104.18 -56.95
CA ARG A 945 -110.62 -105.52 -56.76
C ARG A 945 -112.13 -105.52 -56.95
N GLU A 946 -112.84 -104.54 -56.36
CA GLU A 946 -114.28 -104.37 -56.56
C GLU A 946 -114.63 -104.14 -58.03
N ARG A 947 -113.87 -103.29 -58.73
CA ARG A 947 -114.03 -103.07 -60.17
C ARG A 947 -113.89 -104.37 -60.97
N LYS A 948 -112.86 -105.17 -60.70
CA LYS A 948 -112.63 -106.46 -61.38
C LYS A 948 -113.73 -107.47 -61.08
N LEU A 949 -114.21 -107.55 -59.84
CA LEU A 949 -115.35 -108.40 -59.46
C LEU A 949 -116.63 -107.98 -60.19
N MET A 950 -116.90 -106.67 -60.25
CA MET A 950 -118.08 -106.13 -60.93
C MET A 950 -117.99 -106.36 -62.45
N GLU A 951 -116.82 -106.16 -63.05
CA GLU A 951 -116.56 -106.43 -64.48
C GLU A 951 -116.76 -107.92 -64.82
N SER A 952 -116.27 -108.83 -63.96
CA SER A 952 -116.51 -110.27 -64.09
C SER A 952 -117.99 -110.63 -63.97
N THR A 953 -118.72 -110.00 -63.04
CA THR A 953 -120.16 -110.22 -62.83
C THR A 953 -120.97 -109.77 -64.06
N ILE A 954 -120.65 -108.61 -64.63
CA ILE A 954 -121.29 -108.10 -65.85
C ILE A 954 -121.02 -109.04 -67.04
N ARG A 955 -119.79 -109.53 -67.20
CA ARG A 955 -119.47 -110.50 -68.27
C ARG A 955 -120.26 -111.81 -68.11
N ALA A 956 -120.37 -112.34 -66.90
CA ALA A 956 -121.16 -113.53 -66.62
C ALA A 956 -122.65 -113.33 -66.98
N GLN A 957 -123.25 -112.20 -66.58
CA GLN A 957 -124.63 -111.84 -66.95
C GLN A 957 -124.82 -111.73 -68.47
N LYS A 958 -123.83 -111.17 -69.18
CA LYS A 958 -123.87 -111.07 -70.65
C LYS A 958 -123.91 -112.45 -71.30
N VAL A 959 -123.01 -113.35 -70.92
CA VAL A 959 -122.96 -114.74 -71.45
C VAL A 959 -124.24 -115.50 -71.14
N GLN A 960 -124.78 -115.35 -69.92
CA GLN A 960 -126.06 -115.97 -69.55
C GLN A 960 -127.22 -115.47 -70.43
N SER A 961 -127.24 -114.16 -70.72
CA SER A 961 -128.25 -113.56 -71.60
C SER A 961 -128.11 -114.07 -73.04
N GLU A 962 -126.89 -114.12 -73.58
CA GLU A 962 -126.59 -114.66 -74.91
C GLU A 962 -127.01 -116.14 -75.05
N ALA A 963 -126.76 -116.97 -74.04
CA ALA A 963 -127.18 -118.37 -74.01
C ALA A 963 -128.72 -118.52 -74.02
N SER A 964 -129.43 -117.67 -73.28
CA SER A 964 -130.90 -117.63 -73.25
C SER A 964 -131.50 -117.27 -74.61
N TYR A 965 -130.92 -116.28 -75.30
CA TYR A 965 -131.35 -115.91 -76.66
C TYR A 965 -131.07 -117.01 -77.69
N ASN A 966 -129.90 -117.66 -77.64
CA ASN A 966 -129.59 -118.77 -78.54
C ASN A 966 -130.55 -119.95 -78.37
N SER A 967 -130.87 -120.32 -77.12
CA SER A 967 -131.85 -121.37 -76.82
C SER A 967 -133.23 -121.08 -77.44
N ARG A 968 -133.72 -119.83 -77.33
CA ARG A 968 -134.98 -119.41 -77.97
C ARG A 968 -134.94 -119.48 -79.50
N LEU A 969 -133.78 -119.23 -80.10
CA LEU A 969 -133.60 -119.23 -81.54
C LEU A 969 -133.61 -120.65 -82.12
N GLU A 970 -133.00 -121.60 -81.41
CA GLU A 970 -133.07 -123.04 -81.69
C GLU A 970 -134.51 -123.57 -81.64
N GLU A 971 -135.28 -123.15 -80.63
CA GLU A 971 -136.68 -123.55 -80.46
C GLU A 971 -137.57 -123.10 -81.64
N GLN A 972 -137.33 -121.90 -82.17
CA GLN A 972 -138.06 -121.39 -83.34
C GLN A 972 -137.69 -122.13 -84.63
N ARG A 973 -136.43 -122.51 -84.80
CA ARG A 973 -136.00 -123.33 -85.96
C ARG A 973 -136.69 -124.69 -85.97
N ASN A 974 -136.76 -125.36 -84.82
CA ASN A 974 -137.44 -126.66 -84.70
C ASN A 974 -138.95 -126.57 -85.00
N LYS A 975 -139.63 -125.50 -84.54
CA LYS A 975 -141.05 -125.26 -84.86
C LYS A 975 -141.27 -125.12 -86.38
N PHE A 976 -140.41 -124.38 -87.06
CA PHE A 976 -140.51 -124.18 -88.52
C PHE A 976 -140.32 -125.48 -89.32
N GLU A 977 -139.34 -126.32 -88.99
CA GLU A 977 -139.13 -127.59 -89.71
C GLU A 977 -140.31 -128.55 -89.57
N THR A 978 -140.93 -128.58 -88.38
CA THR A 978 -142.04 -129.49 -88.09
C THR A 978 -143.27 -129.13 -88.94
N GLU A 979 -143.59 -127.83 -89.05
CA GLU A 979 -144.73 -127.36 -89.84
C GLU A 979 -144.51 -127.58 -91.35
N ARG A 980 -143.26 -127.41 -91.82
CA ARG A 980 -142.87 -127.66 -93.22
C ARG A 980 -143.16 -129.11 -93.65
N ARG A 981 -142.84 -130.10 -92.81
CA ARG A 981 -143.09 -131.53 -93.12
C ARG A 981 -144.60 -131.85 -93.18
N ARG A 982 -145.39 -131.22 -92.30
CA ARG A 982 -146.85 -131.40 -92.25
C ARG A 982 -147.55 -130.98 -93.55
N LEU A 983 -147.16 -129.83 -94.12
CA LEU A 983 -147.77 -129.30 -95.34
C LEU A 983 -147.49 -130.17 -96.58
N ILE A 984 -146.26 -130.70 -96.69
CA ILE A 984 -145.87 -131.59 -97.81
C ILE A 984 -146.72 -132.86 -97.78
N ALA A 985 -146.90 -133.47 -96.60
CA ALA A 985 -147.69 -134.68 -96.44
C ALA A 985 -149.15 -134.50 -96.89
N LEU A 986 -149.80 -133.41 -96.46
CA LEU A 986 -151.18 -133.07 -96.83
C LEU A 986 -151.37 -132.89 -98.34
N GLY A 987 -150.40 -132.27 -99.01
CA GLY A 987 -150.43 -132.06 -100.45
C GLY A 987 -150.33 -133.36 -101.25
N THR A 988 -149.46 -134.30 -100.86
CA THR A 988 -149.36 -135.61 -101.52
C THR A 988 -150.63 -136.46 -101.38
N GLU A 989 -151.37 -136.31 -100.28
CA GLU A 989 -152.58 -137.10 -100.02
C GLU A 989 -153.77 -136.71 -100.92
N THR A 990 -153.88 -135.43 -101.29
CA THR A 990 -154.99 -134.92 -102.13
C THR A 990 -154.87 -135.28 -103.62
N PHE A 991 -153.66 -135.48 -104.15
CA PHE A 991 -153.39 -135.85 -105.54
C PHE A 991 -152.97 -137.32 -105.71
N ARG A 992 -153.54 -138.20 -104.88
CA ARG A 992 -153.19 -139.62 -104.79
C ARG A 992 -153.19 -140.38 -106.13
N ASN A 993 -154.06 -140.03 -107.07
CA ASN A 993 -154.12 -140.68 -108.38
C ASN A 993 -152.92 -140.35 -109.30
N PHE A 994 -152.12 -139.34 -108.94
CA PHE A 994 -150.92 -138.92 -109.67
C PHE A 994 -149.61 -139.20 -108.90
N PHE A 995 -149.72 -139.80 -107.70
CA PHE A 995 -148.61 -140.17 -106.84
C PHE A 995 -148.46 -141.70 -106.77
N ASN A 996 -147.23 -142.20 -106.91
CA ASN A 996 -146.96 -143.63 -106.83
C ASN A 996 -146.52 -143.95 -105.39
N PRO A 997 -147.16 -144.88 -104.65
CA PRO A 997 -146.86 -145.15 -103.24
C PRO A 997 -145.43 -145.65 -102.94
N SER A 998 -144.62 -145.90 -103.97
CA SER A 998 -143.24 -146.37 -103.86
C SER A 998 -142.18 -145.25 -103.90
N ASP A 999 -142.57 -143.99 -104.12
CA ASP A 999 -141.66 -142.83 -104.12
C ASP A 999 -141.58 -142.17 -102.72
N GLN A 1000 -140.40 -141.66 -102.34
CA GLN A 1000 -140.20 -140.92 -101.08
C GLN A 1000 -140.94 -139.58 -101.10
N ILE A 1001 -141.59 -139.21 -99.98
CA ILE A 1001 -142.34 -137.96 -99.82
C ILE A 1001 -141.34 -136.83 -99.49
N ASP A 1002 -140.90 -136.13 -100.53
CA ASP A 1002 -139.98 -135.01 -100.46
C ASP A 1002 -140.46 -133.87 -101.37
N GLU A 1003 -139.80 -132.70 -101.30
CA GLU A 1003 -140.22 -131.50 -102.02
C GLU A 1003 -140.19 -131.69 -103.56
N ARG A 1004 -139.33 -132.58 -104.05
CA ARG A 1004 -139.24 -132.95 -105.47
C ARG A 1004 -140.40 -133.84 -105.90
N SER A 1005 -140.75 -134.84 -105.11
CA SER A 1005 -141.86 -135.73 -105.43
C SER A 1005 -143.20 -135.01 -105.34
N PHE A 1006 -143.39 -134.10 -104.38
CA PHE A 1006 -144.59 -133.25 -104.31
C PHE A 1006 -144.74 -132.37 -105.56
N ARG A 1007 -143.65 -131.79 -106.07
CA ARG A 1007 -143.66 -130.99 -107.30
C ARG A 1007 -143.98 -131.82 -108.54
N SER A 1008 -143.44 -133.04 -108.63
CA SER A 1008 -143.75 -133.96 -109.73
C SER A 1008 -145.22 -134.38 -109.77
N VAL A 1009 -145.86 -134.53 -108.60
CA VAL A 1009 -147.30 -134.83 -108.51
C VAL A 1009 -148.15 -133.69 -109.05
N LEU A 1010 -147.81 -132.44 -108.71
CA LEU A 1010 -148.50 -131.25 -109.22
C LEU A 1010 -148.34 -131.12 -110.74
N ASP A 1011 -147.14 -131.40 -111.28
CA ASP A 1011 -146.89 -131.34 -112.72
C ASP A 1011 -147.67 -132.42 -113.50
N LYS A 1012 -147.76 -133.65 -112.98
CA LYS A 1012 -148.56 -134.73 -113.59
C LYS A 1012 -150.06 -134.44 -113.58
N ALA A 1013 -150.57 -133.85 -112.49
CA ALA A 1013 -151.97 -133.43 -112.41
C ALA A 1013 -152.27 -132.33 -113.45
N ARG A 1014 -151.37 -131.35 -113.60
CA ARG A 1014 -151.48 -130.28 -114.60
C ARG A 1014 -151.51 -130.81 -116.03
N ASP A 1015 -150.61 -131.74 -116.36
CA ASP A 1015 -150.48 -132.26 -117.73
C ASP A 1015 -151.71 -133.11 -118.13
N THR A 1016 -152.36 -133.77 -117.17
CA THR A 1016 -153.57 -134.57 -117.40
C THR A 1016 -154.79 -133.69 -117.67
N ILE A 1017 -154.95 -132.61 -116.91
CA ILE A 1017 -156.00 -131.60 -117.16
C ILE A 1017 -155.85 -130.99 -118.56
N THR A 1018 -154.61 -130.65 -118.93
CA THR A 1018 -154.30 -130.07 -120.24
C THR A 1018 -154.66 -131.03 -121.39
N ARG A 1019 -154.44 -132.33 -121.22
CA ARG A 1019 -154.76 -133.36 -122.22
C ARG A 1019 -156.26 -133.53 -122.43
N LEU A 1020 -157.05 -133.53 -121.35
CA LEU A 1020 -158.52 -133.61 -121.42
C LEU A 1020 -159.09 -132.40 -122.17
N ASN A 1021 -158.57 -131.21 -121.87
CA ASN A 1021 -158.98 -129.97 -122.52
C ASN A 1021 -158.70 -129.98 -124.04
N ASN A 1022 -157.53 -130.50 -124.45
CA ASN A 1022 -157.17 -130.64 -125.87
C ASN A 1022 -158.02 -131.68 -126.61
N SER A 1023 -158.47 -132.74 -125.92
CA SER A 1023 -159.37 -133.74 -126.50
C SER A 1023 -160.77 -133.16 -126.79
N ASP A 1024 -161.32 -132.36 -125.87
CA ASP A 1024 -162.60 -131.69 -126.05
C ASP A 1024 -162.57 -130.70 -127.22
N LEU A 1025 -161.48 -129.93 -127.34
CA LEU A 1025 -161.21 -129.02 -128.46
C LEU A 1025 -161.14 -129.74 -129.82
N SER A 1026 -160.57 -130.94 -129.85
CA SER A 1026 -160.47 -131.73 -131.09
C SER A 1026 -161.82 -132.32 -131.51
N ILE A 1027 -162.64 -132.76 -130.54
CA ILE A 1027 -164.00 -133.25 -130.79
C ILE A 1027 -164.89 -132.11 -131.31
N ARG A 1028 -164.78 -130.90 -130.75
CA ARG A 1028 -165.49 -129.70 -131.22
C ARG A 1028 -165.16 -129.34 -132.68
N ARG A 1029 -163.91 -129.53 -133.12
CA ARG A 1029 -163.51 -129.24 -134.52
C ARG A 1029 -164.06 -130.24 -135.53
N MET A 1030 -164.11 -131.53 -135.19
CA MET A 1030 -164.62 -132.55 -136.12
C MET A 1030 -166.13 -132.44 -136.37
N LEU A 1031 -166.88 -131.87 -135.42
CA LEU A 1031 -168.33 -131.65 -135.54
C LEU A 1031 -168.67 -130.34 -136.26
N GLY A 1032 -167.69 -129.54 -136.68
CA GLY A 1032 -167.92 -128.22 -137.28
C GLY A 1032 -168.62 -127.22 -136.34
N ALA A 1033 -168.51 -127.45 -135.02
CA ALA A 1033 -169.23 -126.67 -134.01
C ALA A 1033 -168.72 -125.23 -133.95
N ALA A 1034 -169.65 -124.25 -133.98
CA ALA A 1034 -169.32 -122.83 -133.83
C ALA A 1034 -168.79 -122.54 -132.40
N GLU A 1035 -168.07 -121.44 -132.23
CA GLU A 1035 -167.37 -121.09 -130.98
C GLU A 1035 -168.31 -120.96 -129.75
N GLN A 1036 -169.62 -120.78 -129.97
CA GLN A 1036 -170.65 -120.72 -128.91
C GLN A 1036 -171.56 -121.96 -128.83
N GLN A 1037 -171.28 -123.00 -129.60
CA GLN A 1037 -172.04 -124.25 -129.58
C GLN A 1037 -171.34 -125.25 -128.64
N THR A 1038 -172.10 -125.91 -127.75
CA THR A 1038 -171.54 -126.93 -126.85
C THR A 1038 -171.33 -128.25 -127.60
N THR A 1039 -170.29 -129.01 -127.20
CA THR A 1039 -169.94 -130.29 -127.84
C THR A 1039 -171.12 -131.27 -127.99
N PRO A 1040 -172.09 -131.37 -127.05
CA PRO A 1040 -173.32 -132.18 -127.22
C PRO A 1040 -174.31 -131.64 -128.27
N ASP A 1041 -174.41 -130.32 -128.42
CA ASP A 1041 -175.40 -129.62 -129.24
C ASP A 1041 -175.04 -129.65 -130.74
N ALA A 1042 -173.74 -129.68 -131.04
CA ALA A 1042 -173.22 -129.88 -132.40
C ALA A 1042 -173.45 -131.30 -132.93
N VAL A 1043 -173.50 -132.32 -132.06
CA VAL A 1043 -173.83 -133.70 -132.43
C VAL A 1043 -175.31 -133.82 -132.83
N ALA A 1044 -176.22 -133.09 -132.19
CA ALA A 1044 -177.66 -133.16 -132.46
C ALA A 1044 -178.07 -132.57 -133.82
N GLN A 1045 -177.41 -131.50 -134.28
CA GLN A 1045 -177.68 -130.89 -135.59
C GLN A 1045 -177.26 -131.76 -136.77
N LEU A 1046 -176.18 -132.56 -136.62
CA LEU A 1046 -175.69 -133.45 -137.68
C LEU A 1046 -176.71 -134.55 -138.04
N LEU A 1047 -177.53 -134.97 -137.06
CA LEU A 1047 -178.53 -136.03 -137.22
C LEU A 1047 -179.78 -135.62 -138.01
N MET A 1048 -179.99 -134.32 -138.26
CA MET A 1048 -181.22 -133.80 -138.90
C MET A 1048 -181.11 -133.58 -140.43
N SER A 1049 -179.93 -133.76 -141.06
CA SER A 1049 -179.65 -133.25 -142.42
C SER A 1049 -179.57 -134.27 -143.59
N LYS A 1050 -179.89 -135.56 -143.39
CA LYS A 1050 -180.03 -136.53 -144.49
C LYS A 1050 -181.36 -137.28 -144.38
N GLY A 1051 -182.15 -137.26 -145.46
CA GLY A 1051 -183.56 -137.69 -145.45
C GLY A 1051 -183.84 -139.19 -145.61
N CYS A 1052 -185.15 -139.43 -145.73
CA CYS A 1052 -185.91 -140.67 -145.98
C CYS A 1052 -186.54 -141.39 -144.77
N THR A 1053 -187.82 -141.03 -144.61
CA THR A 1053 -189.03 -141.86 -144.38
C THR A 1053 -189.21 -142.64 -143.07
N ALA A 1054 -190.44 -142.47 -142.58
CA ALA A 1054 -191.10 -142.89 -141.33
C ALA A 1054 -190.81 -141.98 -140.13
#